data_AF-A0A6N6PMU4-F1
#
_entry.id   AF-A0A6N6PMU4-F1
#
_cell.length_a   1.000
_cell.length_b   1.000
_cell.length_c   1.000
_cell.angle_alpha   90.00
_cell.angle_beta   90.00
_cell.angle_gamma   90.00
#
_symmetry.space_group_name_H-M   'P 1'
#
loop_
_entity.id
_entity.type
_entity.pdbx_description
1 polymer ?
#
loop_
_entity_poly.entity_id
_entity_poly.type
_entity_poly.pdbx_seq_one_letter_code
_entity_poly.pdbx_strand_id
1 'polypeptide(L)'
;MNTKLPSQPSKQLPAANKLRSWSLGAVGWTLGAALLCAQVPDAPGPAAPAARPAGGGAPGGAPKNGSPVGNDVPMFDPGTENVTWQGKTWNVNNNRLFQARFEKYLNAPEATGPEDAAYQKAISTILNCLAAGNATTQNIDLAFRWLPVGSRYDIDARLCDALADAVFSAWKSQQNQERMVAATSALEQERKDIYWRAEHAGKSDNAKSLPSGGGGGDGKKGAKAPAGQKSFEDAMTQTRHTKDVADVEAQIKATHLKKELSQIQAKVEFQALILQFFMQRRFQHVLMATRFYRAIFSDGDTKLNVGKDTKDLFEKSAGMPPTVGTLDSMANEAMRDVREGVKAFEFLVSKQELESASKRLGEAVLIGEYVPEIRTLPREKKRQVLEFVQKTNQLISAIDVKDYTLAETVVKHLEKIAKDFDSSKPMAAIETSKQVASMHLAKARNAALKGDEVTLQAELTKATELWPRNPELAEMAKKISGIGNLQAQAALDFDQLLGQKNHRQIFEKRVTFISMLALDTVRSKQLEGVLKNMQTIETALGTASAMAVQANYAGAWESVEKIAGEYPDDTKLSQTRADLTVKASDFVRTLQGAQELEKKDQVGSGLAWYLKAQKLYPQSDFAKDGVDRLVKKILPQE
;
A
#
# COMPACT_ATOMS: atom_id res chain seq x y z
N MET A 1 48.86 51.78 22.26
CA MET A 1 47.86 52.87 22.15
C MET A 1 46.54 52.29 22.63
N ASN A 2 46.21 52.22 23.92
CA ASN A 2 46.01 53.28 24.93
C ASN A 2 44.92 54.29 24.54
N THR A 3 43.68 54.07 25.04
CA THR A 3 42.79 55.11 25.60
C THR A 3 41.66 54.49 26.42
N LYS A 4 41.23 55.24 27.43
CA LYS A 4 40.56 54.86 28.70
C LYS A 4 39.01 54.86 28.64
N LEU A 5 38.44 54.06 29.58
CA LEU A 5 37.18 54.09 30.36
C LEU A 5 36.34 55.40 30.41
N PRO A 6 35.01 55.39 30.75
CA PRO A 6 34.48 54.92 32.06
C PRO A 6 33.05 54.30 32.12
N SER A 7 32.61 54.02 33.35
CA SER A 7 31.55 53.14 33.86
C SER A 7 30.17 53.77 34.20
N GLN A 8 29.07 53.06 33.83
CA GLN A 8 27.71 52.89 34.45
C GLN A 8 26.78 54.11 34.76
N PRO A 9 25.43 53.98 35.01
CA PRO A 9 24.54 52.79 35.13
C PRO A 9 23.12 52.82 34.43
N SER A 10 22.53 51.62 34.28
CA SER A 10 21.12 51.15 34.46
C SER A 10 19.86 51.78 33.80
N LYS A 11 19.01 50.85 33.29
CA LYS A 11 17.53 50.81 33.12
C LYS A 11 16.90 51.28 31.78
N GLN A 12 16.49 50.31 30.94
CA GLN A 12 15.09 49.86 30.72
C GLN A 12 14.99 48.92 29.49
N LEU A 13 14.22 47.82 29.66
CA LEU A 13 13.69 46.87 28.64
C LEU A 13 12.66 47.58 27.70
N PRO A 14 12.15 47.00 26.59
CA PRO A 14 12.07 45.55 26.26
C PRO A 14 12.29 45.13 24.79
N ALA A 15 12.24 43.80 24.62
CA ALA A 15 11.74 43.03 23.47
C ALA A 15 12.62 42.79 22.23
N ALA A 16 12.77 41.48 22.00
CA ALA A 16 12.45 40.79 20.75
C ALA A 16 13.51 40.64 19.65
N ASN A 17 13.72 39.36 19.35
CA ASN A 17 14.04 38.74 18.07
C ASN A 17 15.35 39.05 17.33
N LYS A 18 16.21 38.02 17.23
CA LYS A 18 16.47 37.26 15.97
C LYS A 18 17.60 36.25 16.15
N LEU A 19 17.41 35.08 15.53
CA LEU A 19 18.35 34.32 14.65
C LEU A 19 19.83 34.27 15.11
N ARG A 20 20.55 33.14 15.12
CA ARG A 20 20.54 32.01 14.19
C ARG A 20 21.62 31.03 14.67
N SER A 21 21.49 29.79 14.19
CA SER A 21 22.56 28.80 13.98
C SER A 21 23.15 28.13 15.23
N TRP A 22 23.09 26.80 15.27
CA TRP A 22 24.27 25.98 14.98
C TRP A 22 23.88 24.55 14.61
N SER A 23 24.70 24.02 13.72
CA SER A 23 24.71 22.69 13.14
C SER A 23 25.26 21.64 14.10
N LEU A 24 24.87 20.39 13.79
CA LEU A 24 25.60 19.13 13.96
C LEU A 24 25.65 18.49 15.35
N GLY A 25 25.15 17.24 15.38
CA GLY A 25 25.33 16.28 16.47
C GLY A 25 24.52 15.01 16.22
N ALA A 26 25.01 14.16 15.33
CA ALA A 26 24.43 12.86 15.00
C ALA A 26 24.73 11.79 16.07
N VAL A 27 23.73 10.99 16.46
CA VAL A 27 23.77 9.56 16.86
C VAL A 27 22.31 9.08 16.72
N GLY A 28 21.90 8.17 15.84
CA GLY A 28 22.32 6.78 15.69
C GLY A 28 21.22 5.85 16.25
N TRP A 29 20.29 5.38 15.40
CA TRP A 29 19.29 4.36 15.76
C TRP A 29 19.50 3.12 14.90
N THR A 30 19.85 2.02 15.55
CA THR A 30 19.89 0.66 15.02
C THR A 30 18.46 0.12 14.86
N LEU A 31 18.07 -0.29 13.65
CA LEU A 31 16.87 -1.08 13.38
C LEU A 31 17.24 -2.56 13.28
N GLY A 32 16.55 -3.41 14.05
CA GLY A 32 16.64 -4.86 13.96
C GLY A 32 15.97 -5.38 12.68
N ALA A 33 16.73 -6.15 11.90
CA ALA A 33 16.26 -6.91 10.75
C ALA A 33 15.62 -8.23 11.22
N ALA A 34 14.40 -8.50 10.80
CA ALA A 34 13.84 -9.84 10.81
C ALA A 34 14.15 -10.51 9.47
N LEU A 35 15.09 -11.46 9.51
CA LEU A 35 15.42 -12.36 8.40
C LEU A 35 14.27 -13.34 8.17
N LEU A 36 13.56 -13.22 7.05
CA LEU A 36 12.75 -14.30 6.50
C LEU A 36 13.67 -15.19 5.65
N CYS A 37 14.03 -16.36 6.17
CA CYS A 37 14.72 -17.39 5.39
C CYS A 37 13.73 -17.96 4.36
N ALA A 38 13.96 -17.69 3.08
CA ALA A 38 13.23 -18.32 1.98
C ALA A 38 13.63 -19.81 1.88
N GLN A 39 12.65 -20.71 1.98
CA GLN A 39 12.82 -22.11 1.61
C GLN A 39 12.74 -22.24 0.08
N VAL A 40 13.71 -22.95 -0.49
CA VAL A 40 13.84 -23.27 -1.92
C VAL A 40 12.73 -24.26 -2.33
N PRO A 41 12.00 -24.05 -3.44
CA PRO A 41 11.09 -25.07 -3.96
C PRO A 41 11.86 -26.17 -4.71
N ASP A 42 11.50 -27.42 -4.44
CA ASP A 42 12.06 -28.62 -5.08
C ASP A 42 11.80 -28.66 -6.61
N ALA A 43 12.77 -29.24 -7.33
CA ALA A 43 12.76 -29.41 -8.78
C ALA A 43 11.65 -30.37 -9.28
N PRO A 44 11.03 -30.13 -10.46
CA PRO A 44 10.02 -31.05 -11.00
C PRO A 44 10.66 -32.25 -11.71
N GLY A 45 10.24 -33.46 -11.32
CA GLY A 45 10.56 -34.71 -12.03
C GLY A 45 9.75 -34.87 -13.34
N PRO A 46 10.17 -35.80 -14.23
CA PRO A 46 9.61 -35.92 -15.58
C PRO A 46 8.19 -36.51 -15.60
N ALA A 47 7.34 -35.94 -16.47
CA ALA A 47 5.94 -36.31 -16.64
C ALA A 47 5.74 -37.57 -17.51
N ALA A 48 4.75 -38.40 -17.14
CA ALA A 48 4.17 -39.44 -17.98
C ALA A 48 2.80 -38.97 -18.55
N PRO A 49 2.37 -39.45 -19.74
CA PRO A 49 1.26 -38.86 -20.49
C PRO A 49 -0.11 -39.28 -19.95
N ALA A 50 -1.08 -38.36 -19.99
CA ALA A 50 -2.48 -38.60 -19.61
C ALA A 50 -3.39 -38.80 -20.83
N ALA A 51 -4.33 -39.74 -20.73
CA ALA A 51 -5.42 -39.98 -21.67
C ALA A 51 -6.67 -39.11 -21.33
N ARG A 52 -7.46 -38.76 -22.35
CA ARG A 52 -8.81 -38.15 -22.23
C ARG A 52 -9.90 -39.24 -22.21
N PRO A 53 -11.13 -38.98 -21.70
CA PRO A 53 -12.21 -38.42 -22.54
C PRO A 53 -13.18 -37.42 -21.86
N ALA A 54 -14.19 -37.03 -22.64
CA ALA A 54 -15.04 -35.83 -22.66
C ALA A 54 -16.23 -35.72 -21.66
N GLY A 55 -16.77 -34.49 -21.56
CA GLY A 55 -18.22 -34.20 -21.73
C GLY A 55 -19.06 -33.80 -20.50
N GLY A 56 -19.81 -32.68 -20.60
CA GLY A 56 -21.05 -32.43 -19.83
C GLY A 56 -21.13 -31.10 -19.06
N GLY A 57 -22.20 -30.32 -19.26
CA GLY A 57 -22.40 -28.97 -18.70
C GLY A 57 -23.34 -28.87 -17.48
N ALA A 58 -23.21 -27.70 -16.80
CA ALA A 58 -24.09 -27.03 -15.82
C ALA A 58 -24.22 -27.64 -14.39
N PRO A 59 -24.74 -26.90 -13.38
CA PRO A 59 -24.32 -25.60 -12.85
C PRO A 59 -24.12 -25.61 -11.30
N GLY A 60 -23.40 -24.62 -10.75
CA GLY A 60 -23.42 -24.26 -9.32
C GLY A 60 -22.56 -25.11 -8.37
N GLY A 61 -21.48 -24.51 -7.84
CA GLY A 61 -20.64 -25.14 -6.81
C GLY A 61 -19.88 -24.11 -5.98
N ALA A 62 -20.04 -24.22 -4.66
CA ALA A 62 -19.49 -23.39 -3.59
C ALA A 62 -17.98 -23.08 -3.69
N PRO A 63 -17.50 -21.98 -3.08
CA PRO A 63 -16.10 -21.55 -3.18
C PRO A 63 -15.17 -22.58 -2.52
N LYS A 64 -14.24 -23.14 -3.31
CA LYS A 64 -13.13 -23.95 -2.81
C LYS A 64 -12.02 -23.06 -2.30
N ASN A 65 -11.69 -23.20 -1.01
CA ASN A 65 -10.45 -22.71 -0.40
C ASN A 65 -9.24 -23.44 -1.00
N GLY A 66 -8.20 -22.69 -1.40
CA GLY A 66 -6.88 -23.24 -1.75
C GLY A 66 -5.86 -22.18 -2.22
N SER A 67 -4.80 -22.01 -1.41
CA SER A 67 -3.52 -21.29 -1.60
C SER A 67 -3.44 -19.77 -1.30
N PRO A 68 -2.59 -19.33 -0.32
CA PRO A 68 -2.56 -17.97 0.21
C PRO A 68 -1.53 -16.98 -0.40
N VAL A 69 -0.93 -17.25 -1.58
CA VAL A 69 0.15 -16.40 -2.15
C VAL A 69 0.03 -16.28 -3.69
N GLY A 70 -1.12 -15.87 -4.20
CA GLY A 70 -1.34 -15.84 -5.67
C GLY A 70 -2.31 -14.77 -6.17
N ASN A 71 -2.59 -13.74 -5.38
CA ASN A 71 -3.76 -12.88 -5.63
C ASN A 71 -3.43 -11.39 -5.53
N ASP A 72 -2.17 -11.03 -5.81
CA ASP A 72 -1.58 -9.79 -5.32
C ASP A 72 -1.53 -8.61 -6.30
N VAL A 73 -1.92 -8.77 -7.58
CA VAL A 73 -1.85 -7.64 -8.54
C VAL A 73 -3.22 -6.97 -8.66
N PRO A 74 -3.37 -5.70 -8.24
CA PRO A 74 -4.60 -4.96 -8.46
C PRO A 74 -4.78 -4.68 -9.95
N MET A 75 -5.85 -5.21 -10.55
CA MET A 75 -6.24 -4.97 -11.94
C MET A 75 -7.38 -3.96 -11.98
N PHE A 76 -7.15 -2.81 -12.63
CA PHE A 76 -8.16 -1.75 -12.80
C PHE A 76 -8.90 -1.90 -14.13
N ASP A 77 -10.24 -1.93 -14.07
CA ASP A 77 -11.11 -1.85 -15.24
C ASP A 77 -11.67 -0.42 -15.36
N PRO A 78 -11.23 0.37 -16.36
CA PRO A 78 -11.67 1.75 -16.56
C PRO A 78 -13.13 1.86 -17.02
N GLY A 79 -13.75 0.79 -17.54
CA GLY A 79 -15.15 0.80 -17.97
C GLY A 79 -16.14 0.62 -16.81
N THR A 80 -15.71 -0.01 -15.72
CA THR A 80 -16.54 -0.27 -14.54
C THR A 80 -16.04 0.40 -13.26
N GLU A 81 -14.94 1.16 -13.36
CA GLU A 81 -14.22 1.82 -12.25
C GLU A 81 -13.89 0.85 -11.10
N ASN A 82 -13.66 -0.42 -11.44
CA ASN A 82 -13.46 -1.47 -10.46
C ASN A 82 -11.99 -1.91 -10.43
N VAL A 83 -11.47 -2.14 -9.22
CA VAL A 83 -10.22 -2.86 -9.00
C VAL A 83 -10.52 -4.27 -8.54
N THR A 84 -9.94 -5.25 -9.21
CA THR A 84 -9.93 -6.63 -8.72
C THR A 84 -8.59 -6.91 -8.06
N TRP A 85 -8.62 -7.26 -6.77
CA TRP A 85 -7.45 -7.72 -6.00
C TRP A 85 -7.92 -8.79 -5.01
N GLN A 86 -7.14 -9.85 -4.85
CA GLN A 86 -7.52 -11.01 -4.06
C GLN A 86 -8.87 -11.67 -4.42
N GLY A 87 -9.22 -11.73 -5.71
CA GLY A 87 -10.48 -12.31 -6.18
C GLY A 87 -11.74 -11.54 -5.75
N LYS A 88 -11.58 -10.32 -5.22
CA LYS A 88 -12.66 -9.42 -4.86
C LYS A 88 -12.60 -8.19 -5.76
N THR A 89 -13.73 -7.84 -6.34
CA THR A 89 -13.91 -6.64 -7.17
C THR A 89 -14.42 -5.51 -6.28
N TRP A 90 -13.74 -4.37 -6.27
CA TRP A 90 -14.17 -3.18 -5.56
C TRP A 90 -14.31 -2.03 -6.53
N ASN A 91 -15.41 -1.29 -6.42
CA ASN A 91 -15.49 0.01 -7.06
C ASN A 91 -14.54 0.97 -6.33
N VAL A 92 -13.63 1.59 -7.09
CA VAL A 92 -12.55 2.44 -6.58
C VAL A 92 -13.11 3.64 -5.81
N ASN A 93 -14.23 4.18 -6.30
CA ASN A 93 -14.91 5.32 -5.69
C ASN A 93 -15.72 4.95 -4.43
N ASN A 94 -16.05 3.66 -4.23
CA ASN A 94 -16.75 3.18 -3.03
C ASN A 94 -15.84 2.48 -2.01
N ASN A 95 -14.52 2.39 -2.28
CA ASN A 95 -13.57 1.80 -1.35
C ASN A 95 -12.98 2.89 -0.44
N ARG A 96 -13.42 2.92 0.81
CA ARG A 96 -13.05 4.02 1.70
C ARG A 96 -11.63 3.96 2.28
N LEU A 97 -10.92 2.83 2.13
CA LEU A 97 -9.45 2.79 2.31
C LEU A 97 -8.76 3.60 1.22
N PHE A 98 -9.23 3.46 -0.02
CA PHE A 98 -8.77 4.28 -1.13
C PHE A 98 -9.17 5.74 -0.93
N GLN A 99 -10.43 6.04 -0.58
CA GLN A 99 -10.87 7.42 -0.31
C GLN A 99 -9.98 8.11 0.75
N ALA A 100 -9.67 7.45 1.88
CA ALA A 100 -8.83 8.02 2.92
C ALA A 100 -7.37 8.27 2.46
N ARG A 101 -6.80 7.36 1.65
CA ARG A 101 -5.48 7.57 1.03
C ARG A 101 -5.51 8.68 -0.01
N PHE A 102 -6.60 8.76 -0.78
CA PHE A 102 -6.80 9.78 -1.78
C PHE A 102 -6.95 11.16 -1.15
N GLU A 103 -7.77 11.32 -0.11
CA GLU A 103 -7.87 12.56 0.68
C GLU A 103 -6.53 12.97 1.30
N LYS A 104 -5.75 11.99 1.79
CA LYS A 104 -4.37 12.26 2.26
C LYS A 104 -3.50 12.81 1.14
N TYR A 105 -3.55 12.20 -0.05
CA TYR A 105 -2.80 12.66 -1.21
C TYR A 105 -3.23 14.06 -1.67
N LEU A 106 -4.54 14.33 -1.70
CA LEU A 106 -5.07 15.65 -2.08
C LEU A 106 -4.59 16.77 -1.14
N ASN A 107 -4.31 16.43 0.12
CA ASN A 107 -3.76 17.37 1.10
C ASN A 107 -2.22 17.50 1.09
N ALA A 108 -1.51 16.55 0.48
CA ALA A 108 -0.05 16.52 0.49
C ALA A 108 0.55 17.71 -0.29
N PRO A 109 1.72 18.24 0.13
CA PRO A 109 2.44 19.23 -0.67
C PRO A 109 2.88 18.64 -2.02
N GLU A 110 3.16 19.50 -2.98
CA GLU A 110 3.85 19.11 -4.21
C GLU A 110 5.32 18.76 -3.91
N ALA A 111 5.82 17.71 -4.55
CA ALA A 111 7.19 17.24 -4.41
C ALA A 111 8.13 17.99 -5.37
N THR A 112 8.23 19.31 -5.22
CA THR A 112 9.03 20.21 -6.07
C THR A 112 10.27 20.74 -5.36
N GLY A 113 10.59 20.20 -4.17
CA GLY A 113 11.74 20.63 -3.39
C GLY A 113 13.08 20.32 -4.06
N PRO A 114 14.19 20.90 -3.56
CA PRO A 114 15.52 20.65 -4.12
C PRO A 114 15.93 19.17 -4.01
N GLU A 115 15.52 18.47 -2.95
CA GLU A 115 15.76 17.04 -2.78
C GLU A 115 14.97 16.20 -3.79
N ASP A 116 13.69 16.52 -4.04
CA ASP A 116 12.87 15.82 -5.03
C ASP A 116 13.46 15.99 -6.45
N ALA A 117 13.87 17.21 -6.80
CA ALA A 117 14.51 17.49 -8.09
C ALA A 117 15.84 16.73 -8.24
N ALA A 118 16.64 16.66 -7.17
CA ALA A 118 17.90 15.94 -7.18
C ALA A 118 17.71 14.42 -7.29
N TYR A 119 16.70 13.86 -6.63
CA TYR A 119 16.30 12.47 -6.80
C TYR A 119 15.87 12.17 -8.26
N GLN A 120 14.97 12.97 -8.83
CA GLN A 120 14.54 12.78 -10.22
C GLN A 120 15.71 12.92 -11.21
N LYS A 121 16.67 13.80 -10.92
CA LYS A 121 17.91 13.91 -11.70
C LYS A 121 18.75 12.63 -11.60
N ALA A 122 18.88 12.03 -10.42
CA ALA A 122 19.60 10.77 -10.25
C ALA A 122 18.93 9.64 -11.06
N ILE A 123 17.61 9.47 -10.93
CA ILE A 123 16.85 8.43 -11.63
C ILE A 123 16.91 8.61 -13.16
N SER A 124 16.72 9.84 -13.65
CA SER A 124 16.81 10.13 -15.09
C SER A 124 18.22 9.90 -15.63
N THR A 125 19.27 10.21 -14.85
CA THR A 125 20.66 9.93 -15.22
C THR A 125 20.88 8.43 -15.40
N ILE A 126 20.43 7.60 -14.46
CA ILE A 126 20.52 6.13 -14.55
C ILE A 126 19.79 5.63 -15.79
N LEU A 127 18.54 6.03 -15.98
CA LEU A 127 17.73 5.61 -17.14
C LEU A 127 18.36 6.01 -18.48
N ASN A 128 18.95 7.20 -18.56
CA ASN A 128 19.62 7.70 -19.76
C ASN A 128 20.89 6.91 -20.10
N CYS A 129 21.69 6.56 -19.10
CA CYS A 129 22.88 5.72 -19.28
C CYS A 129 22.52 4.30 -19.74
N LEU A 130 21.38 3.78 -19.28
CA LEU A 130 20.89 2.45 -19.61
C LEU A 130 20.00 2.40 -20.86
N ALA A 131 19.79 3.52 -21.55
CA ALA A 131 19.00 3.54 -22.78
C ALA A 131 19.68 2.70 -23.87
N ALA A 132 18.91 2.07 -24.76
CA ALA A 132 19.43 1.10 -25.73
C ALA A 132 20.57 1.65 -26.62
N GLY A 133 20.52 2.93 -27.00
CA GLY A 133 21.59 3.58 -27.77
C GLY A 133 22.80 4.05 -26.95
N ASN A 134 22.69 4.07 -25.62
CA ASN A 134 23.70 4.59 -24.70
C ASN A 134 24.34 3.51 -23.82
N ALA A 135 23.82 2.29 -23.78
CA ALA A 135 24.20 1.23 -22.85
C ALA A 135 25.58 0.58 -23.18
N THR A 136 26.64 1.38 -23.17
CA THR A 136 28.03 0.91 -23.20
C THR A 136 28.45 0.43 -21.82
N THR A 137 29.49 -0.40 -21.72
CA THR A 137 30.04 -0.87 -20.43
C THR A 137 30.34 0.31 -19.48
N GLN A 138 30.94 1.39 -19.99
CA GLN A 138 31.23 2.60 -19.21
C GLN A 138 29.95 3.27 -18.67
N ASN A 139 28.90 3.33 -19.48
CA ASN A 139 27.63 3.93 -19.07
C ASN A 139 26.85 3.04 -18.10
N ILE A 140 26.95 1.71 -18.24
CA ILE A 140 26.38 0.76 -17.28
C ILE A 140 27.09 0.90 -15.91
N ASP A 141 28.41 1.00 -15.90
CA ASP A 141 29.18 1.24 -14.68
C ASP A 141 28.83 2.60 -14.05
N LEU A 142 28.66 3.63 -14.87
CA LEU A 142 28.23 4.94 -14.42
C LEU A 142 26.82 4.88 -13.82
N ALA A 143 25.87 4.21 -14.48
CA ALA A 143 24.52 3.99 -13.97
C ALA A 143 24.54 3.28 -12.61
N PHE A 144 25.38 2.25 -12.45
CA PHE A 144 25.56 1.53 -11.19
C PHE A 144 26.06 2.46 -10.07
N ARG A 145 27.03 3.34 -10.36
CA ARG A 145 27.54 4.33 -9.38
C ARG A 145 26.51 5.36 -8.94
N TRP A 146 25.45 5.59 -9.73
CA TRP A 146 24.36 6.49 -9.36
C TRP A 146 23.29 5.83 -8.48
N LEU A 147 23.21 4.50 -8.40
CA LEU A 147 22.24 3.81 -7.54
C LEU A 147 22.37 4.20 -6.06
N PRO A 148 23.58 4.23 -5.45
CA PRO A 148 23.75 4.70 -4.07
C PRO A 148 23.49 6.20 -3.88
N VAL A 149 23.36 6.98 -4.95
CA VAL A 149 22.93 8.39 -4.88
C VAL A 149 21.42 8.46 -4.81
N GLY A 150 20.71 7.67 -5.63
CA GLY A 150 19.25 7.55 -5.60
C GLY A 150 18.72 7.04 -4.27
N SER A 151 19.42 6.09 -3.63
CA SER A 151 18.99 5.50 -2.36
C SER A 151 19.08 6.41 -1.14
N ARG A 152 19.72 7.57 -1.27
CA ARG A 152 19.84 8.56 -0.18
C ARG A 152 18.52 9.30 0.09
N TYR A 153 17.60 9.29 -0.86
CA TYR A 153 16.35 10.02 -0.77
C TYR A 153 15.23 9.13 -0.23
N ASP A 154 14.44 9.64 0.71
CA ASP A 154 13.38 8.86 1.39
C ASP A 154 12.34 8.29 0.41
N ILE A 155 12.05 9.02 -0.67
CA ILE A 155 11.13 8.60 -1.73
C ILE A 155 11.54 7.28 -2.41
N ASP A 156 12.86 7.02 -2.49
CA ASP A 156 13.42 5.82 -3.09
C ASP A 156 13.10 4.57 -2.26
N ALA A 157 12.91 4.73 -0.95
CA ALA A 157 12.70 3.61 -0.02
C ALA A 157 13.79 2.52 -0.12
N ARG A 158 15.04 2.90 -0.42
CA ARG A 158 16.20 2.00 -0.58
C ARG A 158 16.08 1.00 -1.74
N LEU A 159 15.20 1.24 -2.70
CA LEU A 159 15.02 0.38 -3.87
C LEU A 159 16.23 0.44 -4.79
N CYS A 160 16.92 1.58 -4.88
CA CYS A 160 18.18 1.67 -5.61
C CYS A 160 19.32 0.88 -4.95
N ASP A 161 19.37 0.79 -3.61
CA ASP A 161 20.34 -0.06 -2.91
C ASP A 161 20.06 -1.55 -3.19
N ALA A 162 18.80 -1.97 -3.09
CA ALA A 162 18.38 -3.34 -3.44
C ALA A 162 18.73 -3.69 -4.89
N LEU A 163 18.55 -2.75 -5.82
CA LEU A 163 18.94 -2.93 -7.22
C LEU A 163 20.47 -2.99 -7.37
N ALA A 164 21.23 -2.20 -6.62
CA ALA A 164 22.70 -2.25 -6.64
C ALA A 164 23.20 -3.62 -6.14
N ASP A 165 22.63 -4.15 -5.07
CA ASP A 165 22.97 -5.47 -4.53
C ASP A 165 22.66 -6.59 -5.53
N ALA A 166 21.52 -6.50 -6.22
CA ALA A 166 21.15 -7.45 -7.27
C ALA A 166 22.10 -7.39 -8.48
N VAL A 167 22.47 -6.19 -8.93
CA VAL A 167 23.44 -5.98 -10.01
C VAL A 167 24.81 -6.53 -9.62
N PHE A 168 25.29 -6.20 -8.41
CA PHE A 168 26.58 -6.67 -7.91
C PHE A 168 26.61 -8.20 -7.77
N SER A 169 25.54 -8.80 -7.24
CA SER A 169 25.42 -10.25 -7.09
C SER A 169 25.40 -10.95 -8.45
N ALA A 170 24.71 -10.38 -9.44
CA ALA A 170 24.70 -10.90 -10.80
C ALA A 170 26.08 -10.81 -11.47
N TRP A 171 26.80 -9.70 -11.33
CA TRP A 171 28.19 -9.59 -11.81
C TRP A 171 29.14 -10.57 -11.13
N LYS A 172 29.02 -10.76 -9.81
CA LYS A 172 29.83 -11.75 -9.08
C LYS A 172 29.53 -13.17 -9.55
N SER A 173 28.25 -13.48 -9.83
CA SER A 173 27.86 -14.76 -10.44
C SER A 173 28.52 -14.93 -11.81
N GLN A 174 28.50 -13.89 -12.66
CA GLN A 174 29.14 -13.91 -13.97
C GLN A 174 30.66 -14.10 -13.88
N GLN A 175 31.34 -13.40 -12.98
CA GLN A 175 32.78 -13.57 -12.76
C GLN A 175 33.12 -14.98 -12.23
N ASN A 176 32.29 -15.53 -11.34
CA ASN A 176 32.44 -16.92 -10.89
C ASN A 176 32.28 -17.88 -12.06
N GLN A 177 31.33 -17.65 -12.97
CA GLN A 177 31.16 -18.47 -14.17
C GLN A 177 32.38 -18.41 -15.09
N GLU A 178 32.98 -17.24 -15.30
CA GLU A 178 34.23 -17.10 -16.09
C GLU A 178 35.38 -17.92 -15.47
N ARG A 179 35.52 -17.89 -14.14
CA ARG A 179 36.50 -18.72 -13.42
C ARG A 179 36.21 -20.21 -13.58
N MET A 180 34.95 -20.62 -13.53
CA MET A 180 34.55 -22.02 -13.76
C MET A 180 34.83 -22.44 -15.21
N VAL A 181 34.63 -21.56 -16.19
CA VAL A 181 34.99 -21.85 -17.60
C VAL A 181 36.49 -22.05 -17.75
N ALA A 182 37.31 -21.18 -17.16
CA ALA A 182 38.77 -21.33 -17.19
C ALA A 182 39.22 -22.65 -16.52
N ALA A 183 38.61 -23.01 -15.39
CA ALA A 183 38.88 -24.27 -14.70
C ALA A 183 38.44 -25.49 -15.55
N THR A 184 37.28 -25.43 -16.20
CA THR A 184 36.82 -26.49 -17.10
C THR A 184 37.73 -26.64 -18.32
N SER A 185 38.21 -25.54 -18.91
CA SER A 185 39.16 -25.59 -20.03
C SER A 185 40.50 -26.24 -19.61
N ALA A 186 40.97 -26.01 -18.38
CA ALA A 186 42.14 -26.70 -17.84
C ALA A 186 41.89 -28.20 -17.64
N LEU A 187 40.74 -28.59 -17.09
CA LEU A 187 40.34 -30.00 -16.95
C LEU A 187 40.16 -30.70 -18.31
N GLU A 188 39.71 -29.99 -19.35
CA GLU A 188 39.62 -30.52 -20.71
C GLU A 188 40.99 -30.75 -21.35
N GLN A 189 41.97 -29.89 -21.07
CA GLN A 189 43.36 -30.11 -21.47
C GLN A 189 43.93 -31.34 -20.76
N GLU A 190 43.72 -31.44 -19.45
CA GLU A 190 44.14 -32.61 -18.67
C GLU A 190 43.48 -33.90 -19.17
N ARG A 191 42.18 -33.87 -19.49
CA ARG A 191 41.47 -35.00 -20.12
C ARG A 191 42.17 -35.43 -21.42
N LYS A 192 42.50 -34.48 -22.31
CA LYS A 192 43.20 -34.75 -23.58
C LYS A 192 44.59 -35.33 -23.34
N ASP A 193 45.31 -34.86 -22.33
CA ASP A 193 46.65 -35.36 -21.97
C ASP A 193 46.59 -36.76 -21.38
N ILE A 194 45.56 -37.09 -20.58
CA ILE A 194 45.33 -38.45 -20.10
C ILE A 194 44.99 -39.38 -21.27
N TYR A 195 44.14 -38.95 -22.21
CA TYR A 195 43.84 -39.70 -23.43
C TYR A 195 45.09 -39.96 -24.28
N TRP A 196 45.90 -38.93 -24.52
CA TRP A 196 47.13 -39.05 -25.30
C TRP A 196 48.12 -40.01 -24.63
N ARG A 197 48.30 -39.89 -23.31
CA ARG A 197 49.14 -40.81 -22.51
C ARG A 197 48.60 -42.24 -22.55
N ALA A 198 47.29 -42.44 -22.42
CA ALA A 198 46.66 -43.76 -22.48
C ALA A 198 46.84 -44.41 -23.87
N GLU A 199 46.72 -43.64 -24.95
CA GLU A 199 46.92 -44.13 -26.33
C GLU A 199 48.38 -44.47 -26.62
N HIS A 200 49.33 -43.77 -25.98
CA HIS A 200 50.77 -43.93 -26.20
C HIS A 200 51.45 -44.86 -25.18
N ALA A 201 50.82 -45.17 -24.05
CA ALA A 201 51.33 -46.09 -23.03
C ALA A 201 51.56 -47.51 -23.59
N GLY A 202 50.71 -47.98 -24.51
CA GLY A 202 50.90 -49.27 -25.19
C GLY A 202 51.91 -49.28 -26.35
N LYS A 203 52.40 -48.10 -26.79
CA LYS A 203 53.33 -47.95 -27.92
C LYS A 203 54.78 -47.70 -27.49
N SER A 204 55.00 -47.20 -26.27
CA SER A 204 56.33 -46.84 -25.74
C SER A 204 57.28 -48.02 -25.54
N ASP A 205 56.75 -49.24 -25.38
CA ASP A 205 57.58 -50.40 -25.07
C ASP A 205 58.30 -51.00 -26.30
N ASN A 206 57.91 -50.60 -27.51
CA ASN A 206 58.57 -51.03 -28.75
C ASN A 206 59.74 -50.12 -29.17
N ALA A 207 59.96 -48.97 -28.52
CA ALA A 207 60.98 -47.99 -28.93
C ALA A 207 62.35 -48.17 -28.23
N LYS A 208 62.51 -49.17 -27.35
CA LYS A 208 63.76 -49.44 -26.61
C LYS A 208 64.64 -50.55 -27.18
N SER A 209 64.50 -50.89 -28.47
CA SER A 209 65.44 -51.78 -29.17
C SER A 209 66.26 -51.03 -30.23
N LEU A 210 67.26 -50.28 -29.79
CA LEU A 210 68.35 -49.79 -30.63
C LEU A 210 69.65 -49.81 -29.81
N PRO A 211 70.64 -50.65 -30.13
CA PRO A 211 72.00 -50.39 -29.76
C PRO A 211 72.78 -49.87 -30.99
N SER A 212 73.32 -48.67 -30.85
CA SER A 212 74.39 -48.14 -31.70
C SER A 212 75.72 -48.78 -31.29
N GLY A 213 76.36 -49.46 -32.23
CA GLY A 213 77.81 -49.53 -32.47
C GLY A 213 78.81 -49.87 -31.35
N GLY A 214 79.46 -51.04 -31.49
CA GLY A 214 80.93 -51.13 -31.44
C GLY A 214 81.58 -51.86 -30.26
N GLY A 215 82.07 -53.08 -30.52
CA GLY A 215 83.37 -53.54 -29.99
C GLY A 215 83.38 -54.55 -28.83
N GLY A 216 83.46 -55.84 -29.19
CA GLY A 216 84.33 -56.84 -28.53
C GLY A 216 83.84 -57.54 -27.26
N GLY A 217 83.82 -58.89 -27.32
CA GLY A 217 84.05 -59.74 -26.14
C GLY A 217 82.87 -60.60 -25.67
N ASP A 218 82.94 -61.87 -26.03
CA ASP A 218 82.29 -63.08 -25.49
C ASP A 218 81.26 -62.97 -24.35
N GLY A 219 80.01 -63.31 -24.69
CA GLY A 219 79.35 -64.52 -24.19
C GLY A 219 79.04 -64.64 -22.69
N LYS A 220 77.86 -64.16 -22.25
CA LYS A 220 77.13 -64.80 -21.14
C LYS A 220 75.61 -64.75 -21.33
N LYS A 221 75.01 -65.94 -21.24
CA LYS A 221 73.62 -66.31 -21.53
C LYS A 221 72.59 -65.52 -20.72
N GLY A 222 71.52 -65.11 -21.42
CA GLY A 222 70.39 -64.35 -20.88
C GLY A 222 69.35 -65.19 -20.14
N ALA A 223 68.67 -64.53 -19.20
CA ALA A 223 67.40 -64.95 -18.64
C ALA A 223 66.28 -64.12 -19.32
N LYS A 224 65.33 -64.79 -19.96
CA LYS A 224 64.09 -64.18 -20.46
C LYS A 224 63.11 -64.02 -19.29
N ALA A 225 62.63 -62.80 -19.05
CA ALA A 225 61.49 -62.53 -18.18
C ALA A 225 60.17 -63.02 -18.83
N PRO A 226 59.15 -63.45 -18.04
CA PRO A 226 57.94 -64.07 -18.56
C PRO A 226 56.95 -63.03 -19.13
N ALA A 227 56.38 -63.33 -20.29
CA ALA A 227 55.48 -62.44 -21.06
C ALA A 227 54.08 -62.20 -20.42
N GLY A 228 53.72 -62.93 -19.35
CA GLY A 228 52.42 -62.78 -18.66
C GLY A 228 52.34 -61.65 -17.63
N GLN A 229 53.49 -61.09 -17.22
CA GLN A 229 53.54 -60.03 -16.20
C GLN A 229 53.33 -58.63 -16.82
N LYS A 230 53.77 -58.43 -18.08
CA LYS A 230 53.52 -57.20 -18.85
C LYS A 230 52.04 -56.99 -19.19
N SER A 231 51.32 -58.04 -19.60
CA SER A 231 49.89 -57.90 -19.96
C SER A 231 48.99 -57.50 -18.78
N PHE A 232 49.38 -57.85 -17.55
CA PHE A 232 48.64 -57.46 -16.34
C PHE A 232 48.95 -56.01 -15.92
N GLU A 233 50.22 -55.58 -16.00
CA GLU A 233 50.62 -54.19 -15.76
C GLU A 233 50.04 -53.23 -16.81
N ASP A 234 50.02 -53.62 -18.08
CA ASP A 234 49.41 -52.86 -19.17
C ASP A 234 47.88 -52.76 -18.97
N ALA A 235 47.22 -53.86 -18.63
CA ALA A 235 45.78 -53.86 -18.32
C ALA A 235 45.45 -53.01 -17.08
N MET A 236 46.29 -53.03 -16.05
CA MET A 236 46.11 -52.22 -14.84
C MET A 236 46.34 -50.73 -15.12
N THR A 237 47.30 -50.39 -15.99
CA THR A 237 47.59 -49.01 -16.42
C THR A 237 46.47 -48.45 -17.31
N GLN A 238 45.98 -49.25 -18.26
CA GLN A 238 44.80 -48.93 -19.07
C GLN A 238 43.57 -48.67 -18.18
N THR A 239 43.35 -49.53 -17.17
CA THR A 239 42.23 -49.41 -16.23
C THR A 239 42.33 -48.15 -15.36
N ARG A 240 43.54 -47.73 -14.96
CA ARG A 240 43.76 -46.47 -14.22
C ARG A 240 43.43 -45.27 -15.09
N HIS A 241 43.96 -45.21 -16.32
CA HIS A 241 43.66 -44.11 -17.23
C HIS A 241 42.16 -44.01 -17.56
N THR A 242 41.45 -45.14 -17.71
CA THR A 242 39.99 -45.09 -17.92
C THR A 242 39.22 -44.56 -16.71
N LYS A 243 39.69 -44.83 -15.48
CA LYS A 243 39.10 -44.28 -14.25
C LYS A 243 39.41 -42.80 -14.13
N ASP A 244 40.65 -42.39 -14.38
CA ASP A 244 41.09 -40.99 -14.33
C ASP A 244 40.31 -40.14 -15.35
N VAL A 245 40.09 -40.65 -16.57
CA VAL A 245 39.24 -39.99 -17.58
C VAL A 245 37.80 -39.87 -17.10
N ALA A 246 37.22 -40.93 -16.53
CA ALA A 246 35.85 -40.91 -16.03
C ALA A 246 35.67 -39.92 -14.87
N ASP A 247 36.66 -39.81 -13.97
CA ASP A 247 36.66 -38.87 -12.86
C ASP A 247 36.77 -37.42 -13.34
N VAL A 248 37.66 -37.14 -14.30
CA VAL A 248 37.79 -35.81 -14.92
C VAL A 248 36.51 -35.44 -15.70
N GLU A 249 35.90 -36.38 -16.43
CA GLU A 249 34.61 -36.14 -17.10
C GLU A 249 33.47 -35.87 -16.12
N ALA A 250 33.43 -36.59 -14.99
CA ALA A 250 32.46 -36.34 -13.93
C ALA A 250 32.64 -34.95 -13.31
N GLN A 251 33.88 -34.50 -13.10
CA GLN A 251 34.19 -33.15 -12.61
C GLN A 251 33.81 -32.06 -13.62
N ILE A 252 34.06 -32.28 -14.91
CA ILE A 252 33.64 -31.37 -15.98
C ILE A 252 32.12 -31.24 -15.99
N LYS A 253 31.38 -32.37 -15.98
CA LYS A 253 29.90 -32.37 -15.94
C LYS A 253 29.35 -31.70 -14.68
N ALA A 254 29.92 -32.00 -13.51
CA ALA A 254 29.51 -31.38 -12.25
C ALA A 254 29.76 -29.86 -12.24
N THR A 255 30.87 -29.41 -12.81
CA THR A 255 31.20 -27.98 -12.94
C THR A 255 30.27 -27.28 -13.93
N HIS A 256 29.93 -27.91 -15.05
CA HIS A 256 28.91 -27.42 -15.98
C HIS A 256 27.54 -27.27 -15.31
N LEU A 257 27.07 -28.30 -14.60
CA LEU A 257 25.80 -28.24 -13.87
C LEU A 257 25.79 -27.12 -12.82
N LYS A 258 26.87 -26.97 -12.04
CA LYS A 258 27.01 -25.87 -11.07
C LYS A 258 26.98 -24.50 -11.75
N LYS A 259 27.61 -24.36 -12.92
CA LYS A 259 27.60 -23.12 -13.71
C LYS A 259 26.17 -22.77 -14.15
N GLU A 260 25.45 -23.72 -14.74
CA GLU A 260 24.07 -23.53 -15.21
C GLU A 260 23.12 -23.19 -14.06
N LEU A 261 23.21 -23.92 -12.94
CA LEU A 261 22.41 -23.64 -11.75
C LEU A 261 22.69 -22.25 -11.17
N SER A 262 23.96 -21.86 -11.05
CA SER A 262 24.35 -20.52 -10.56
C SER A 262 23.86 -19.40 -11.46
N GLN A 263 23.81 -19.61 -12.79
CA GLN A 263 23.29 -18.64 -13.75
C GLN A 263 21.76 -18.50 -13.63
N ILE A 264 21.06 -19.63 -13.55
CA ILE A 264 19.59 -19.66 -13.38
C ILE A 264 19.19 -19.00 -12.06
N GLN A 265 19.90 -19.30 -10.97
CA GLN A 265 19.63 -18.73 -9.66
C GLN A 265 19.75 -17.20 -9.68
N ALA A 266 20.87 -16.66 -10.19
CA ALA A 266 21.08 -15.21 -10.28
C ALA A 266 20.01 -14.51 -11.14
N LYS A 267 19.56 -15.14 -12.23
CA LYS A 267 18.46 -14.64 -13.05
C LYS A 267 17.14 -14.60 -12.29
N VAL A 268 16.79 -15.68 -11.59
CA VAL A 268 15.52 -15.80 -10.84
C VAL A 268 15.47 -14.75 -9.73
N GLU A 269 16.55 -14.59 -8.96
CA GLU A 269 16.65 -13.58 -7.90
C GLU A 269 16.46 -12.15 -8.47
N PHE A 270 17.10 -11.85 -9.60
CA PHE A 270 16.95 -10.54 -10.25
C PHE A 270 15.53 -10.34 -10.79
N GLN A 271 14.94 -11.33 -11.45
CA GLN A 271 13.58 -11.28 -11.98
C GLN A 271 12.54 -11.09 -10.86
N ALA A 272 12.73 -11.73 -9.71
CA ALA A 272 11.88 -11.55 -8.54
C ALA A 272 11.89 -10.08 -8.05
N LEU A 273 13.06 -9.42 -8.08
CA LEU A 273 13.18 -8.00 -7.73
C LEU A 273 12.43 -7.10 -8.73
N ILE A 274 12.54 -7.38 -10.04
CA ILE A 274 11.79 -6.63 -11.07
C ILE A 274 10.28 -6.75 -10.82
N LEU A 275 9.81 -7.97 -10.56
CA LEU A 275 8.40 -8.22 -10.25
C LEU A 275 7.98 -7.47 -8.99
N GLN A 276 8.79 -7.52 -7.93
CA GLN A 276 8.52 -6.77 -6.69
C GLN A 276 8.35 -5.27 -6.96
N PHE A 277 9.24 -4.64 -7.73
CA PHE A 277 9.12 -3.22 -8.07
C PHE A 277 7.84 -2.94 -8.85
N PHE A 278 7.46 -3.81 -9.78
CA PHE A 278 6.23 -3.67 -10.56
C PHE A 278 4.99 -3.71 -9.66
N MET A 279 4.94 -4.70 -8.77
CA MET A 279 3.87 -4.89 -7.79
C MET A 279 3.73 -3.71 -6.82
N GLN A 280 4.85 -3.08 -6.48
CA GLN A 280 4.90 -1.87 -5.65
C GLN A 280 4.57 -0.59 -6.43
N ARG A 281 4.27 -0.68 -7.74
CA ARG A 281 4.01 0.44 -8.66
C ARG A 281 5.21 1.40 -8.76
N ARG A 282 6.42 0.84 -8.62
CA ARG A 282 7.71 1.54 -8.71
C ARG A 282 8.24 1.46 -10.13
N PHE A 283 7.46 2.00 -11.08
CA PHE A 283 7.69 1.79 -12.51
C PHE A 283 9.05 2.29 -13.00
N GLN A 284 9.56 3.42 -12.48
CA GLN A 284 10.91 3.88 -12.81
C GLN A 284 11.98 2.84 -12.40
N HIS A 285 11.83 2.18 -11.26
CA HIS A 285 12.72 1.10 -10.81
C HIS A 285 12.59 -0.17 -11.64
N VAL A 286 11.37 -0.50 -12.09
CA VAL A 286 11.17 -1.58 -13.07
C VAL A 286 12.00 -1.30 -14.32
N LEU A 287 11.91 -0.09 -14.89
CA LEU A 287 12.66 0.28 -16.09
C LEU A 287 14.18 0.26 -15.88
N MET A 288 14.67 0.71 -14.72
CA MET A 288 16.11 0.59 -14.41
C MET A 288 16.53 -0.88 -14.32
N ALA A 289 15.76 -1.69 -13.59
CA ALA A 289 16.07 -3.09 -13.33
C ALA A 289 16.00 -3.95 -14.61
N THR A 290 14.97 -3.79 -15.45
CA THR A 290 14.86 -4.50 -16.74
C THR A 290 16.00 -4.15 -17.68
N ARG A 291 16.50 -2.91 -17.67
CA ARG A 291 17.64 -2.49 -18.51
C ARG A 291 18.97 -3.03 -17.98
N PHE A 292 19.22 -2.99 -16.66
CA PHE A 292 20.36 -3.67 -16.07
C PHE A 292 20.33 -5.17 -16.33
N TYR A 293 19.17 -5.82 -16.18
CA TYR A 293 19.01 -7.24 -16.46
C TYR A 293 19.46 -7.59 -17.88
N ARG A 294 19.00 -6.83 -18.89
CA ARG A 294 19.41 -7.04 -20.29
C ARG A 294 20.91 -6.80 -20.51
N ALA A 295 21.49 -5.84 -19.80
CA ALA A 295 22.91 -5.53 -19.89
C ALA A 295 23.81 -6.63 -19.28
N ILE A 296 23.33 -7.31 -18.23
CA ILE A 296 24.08 -8.36 -17.52
C ILE A 296 23.86 -9.73 -18.17
N PHE A 297 22.61 -10.06 -18.50
CA PHE A 297 22.20 -11.35 -19.06
C PHE A 297 21.92 -11.21 -20.56
N SER A 298 22.99 -11.21 -21.37
CA SER A 298 22.93 -11.03 -22.82
C SER A 298 22.58 -12.29 -23.61
N ASP A 299 22.12 -13.35 -22.96
CA ASP A 299 21.85 -14.67 -23.58
C ASP A 299 20.49 -14.74 -24.31
N GLY A 300 19.76 -13.63 -24.39
CA GLY A 300 18.49 -13.52 -25.09
C GLY A 300 17.30 -14.18 -24.37
N ASP A 301 17.55 -14.89 -23.28
CA ASP A 301 16.51 -15.52 -22.48
C ASP A 301 15.88 -14.50 -21.52
N THR A 302 14.74 -13.98 -21.95
CA THR A 302 13.96 -12.96 -21.24
C THR A 302 12.72 -13.55 -20.58
N LYS A 303 12.51 -14.88 -20.64
CA LYS A 303 11.36 -15.52 -20.00
C LYS A 303 11.47 -15.41 -18.48
N LEU A 304 10.35 -15.07 -17.85
CA LEU A 304 10.26 -15.00 -16.40
C LEU A 304 10.15 -16.41 -15.81
N ASN A 305 11.10 -16.74 -14.94
CA ASN A 305 11.10 -17.96 -14.14
C ASN A 305 10.22 -17.75 -12.89
N VAL A 306 8.93 -17.58 -13.13
CA VAL A 306 7.92 -17.32 -12.11
C VAL A 306 6.98 -18.50 -11.92
N GLY A 307 6.34 -18.57 -10.74
CA GLY A 307 5.36 -19.59 -10.42
C GLY A 307 4.16 -19.58 -11.38
N LYS A 308 3.41 -20.69 -11.40
CA LYS A 308 2.24 -20.87 -12.28
C LYS A 308 1.24 -19.71 -12.16
N ASP A 309 0.99 -19.24 -10.95
CA ASP A 309 0.03 -18.17 -10.67
C ASP A 309 0.45 -16.82 -11.29
N THR A 310 1.74 -16.51 -11.28
CA THR A 310 2.27 -15.32 -11.94
C THR A 310 2.23 -15.47 -13.46
N LYS A 311 2.50 -16.65 -14.02
CA LYS A 311 2.37 -16.89 -15.46
C LYS A 311 0.92 -16.73 -15.91
N ASP A 312 0.00 -17.31 -15.15
CA ASP A 312 -1.44 -17.19 -15.38
C ASP A 312 -1.91 -15.73 -15.35
N LEU A 313 -1.32 -14.88 -14.51
CA LEU A 313 -1.58 -13.44 -14.54
C LEU A 313 -1.26 -12.84 -15.91
N PHE A 314 -0.02 -12.95 -16.39
CA PHE A 314 0.38 -12.35 -17.67
C PHE A 314 -0.40 -12.94 -18.86
N GLU A 315 -0.57 -14.27 -18.88
CA GLU A 315 -1.19 -14.97 -20.00
C GLU A 315 -2.71 -14.78 -20.04
N LYS A 316 -3.40 -14.75 -18.88
CA LYS A 316 -4.87 -14.65 -18.82
C LYS A 316 -5.36 -13.21 -18.70
N SER A 317 -4.63 -12.33 -18.01
CA SER A 317 -5.10 -10.95 -17.78
C SER A 317 -4.69 -10.00 -18.89
N ALA A 318 -3.50 -10.19 -19.45
CA ALA A 318 -2.93 -9.28 -20.44
C ALA A 318 -2.73 -9.91 -21.82
N GLY A 319 -2.90 -11.24 -21.96
CA GLY A 319 -2.63 -11.95 -23.20
C GLY A 319 -1.16 -11.85 -23.66
N MET A 320 -0.27 -11.50 -22.74
CA MET A 320 1.14 -11.22 -23.04
C MET A 320 2.04 -12.31 -22.45
N PRO A 321 3.17 -12.65 -23.11
CA PRO A 321 4.08 -13.65 -22.58
C PRO A 321 4.74 -13.12 -21.29
N PRO A 322 4.97 -13.97 -20.27
CA PRO A 322 5.62 -13.56 -19.02
C PRO A 322 7.12 -13.36 -19.25
N THR A 323 7.53 -12.18 -19.71
CA THR A 323 8.93 -11.83 -19.99
C THR A 323 9.34 -10.54 -19.28
N VAL A 324 10.64 -10.37 -19.04
CA VAL A 324 11.22 -9.11 -18.55
C VAL A 324 10.90 -7.95 -19.51
N GLY A 325 10.81 -8.23 -20.81
CA GLY A 325 10.39 -7.24 -21.81
C GLY A 325 8.94 -6.79 -21.66
N THR A 326 8.04 -7.73 -21.35
CA THR A 326 6.63 -7.43 -21.09
C THR A 326 6.46 -6.51 -19.88
N LEU A 327 7.19 -6.79 -18.79
CA LEU A 327 7.19 -5.93 -17.59
C LEU A 327 7.68 -4.51 -17.88
N ASP A 328 8.71 -4.36 -18.72
CA ASP A 328 9.21 -3.06 -19.16
C ASP A 328 8.14 -2.27 -19.94
N SER A 329 7.48 -2.91 -20.91
CA SER A 329 6.40 -2.30 -21.69
C SER A 329 5.21 -1.91 -20.81
N MET A 330 4.78 -2.78 -19.89
CA MET A 330 3.69 -2.50 -18.96
C MET A 330 4.03 -1.34 -18.02
N ALA A 331 5.26 -1.25 -17.53
CA ALA A 331 5.69 -0.14 -16.67
C ALA A 331 5.68 1.21 -17.44
N ASN A 332 6.12 1.21 -18.70
CA ASN A 332 6.03 2.40 -19.55
C ASN A 332 4.59 2.81 -19.82
N GLU A 333 3.70 1.87 -20.12
CA GLU A 333 2.29 2.15 -20.38
C GLU A 333 1.59 2.67 -19.12
N ALA A 334 1.83 2.05 -17.96
CA ALA A 334 1.28 2.54 -16.69
C ALA A 334 1.74 3.98 -16.37
N MET A 335 3.02 4.30 -16.61
CA MET A 335 3.52 5.67 -16.47
C MET A 335 2.87 6.65 -17.47
N ARG A 336 2.60 6.19 -18.70
CA ARG A 336 1.92 6.98 -19.72
C ARG A 336 0.46 7.24 -19.35
N ASP A 337 -0.27 6.21 -18.93
CA ASP A 337 -1.67 6.31 -18.50
C ASP A 337 -1.80 7.29 -17.33
N VAL A 338 -0.90 7.21 -16.36
CA VAL A 338 -0.85 8.16 -15.24
C VAL A 338 -0.64 9.59 -15.73
N ARG A 339 0.29 9.81 -16.68
CA ARG A 339 0.53 11.12 -17.26
C ARG A 339 -0.68 11.65 -18.03
N GLU A 340 -1.35 10.80 -18.81
CA GLU A 340 -2.57 11.16 -19.54
C GLU A 340 -3.71 11.48 -18.58
N GLY A 341 -3.87 10.69 -17.51
CA GLY A 341 -4.83 10.93 -16.43
C GLY A 341 -4.58 12.25 -15.70
N VAL A 342 -3.32 12.60 -15.40
CA VAL A 342 -2.96 13.89 -14.80
C VAL A 342 -3.28 15.05 -15.74
N LYS A 343 -2.98 14.93 -17.04
CA LYS A 343 -3.33 15.96 -18.03
C LYS A 343 -4.85 16.16 -18.14
N ALA A 344 -5.61 15.07 -18.18
CA ALA A 344 -7.07 15.12 -18.20
C ALA A 344 -7.59 15.79 -16.91
N PHE A 345 -7.05 15.41 -15.75
CA PHE A 345 -7.36 16.03 -14.48
C PHE A 345 -7.15 17.56 -14.51
N GLU A 346 -5.98 18.02 -14.97
CA GLU A 346 -5.68 19.46 -15.02
C GLU A 346 -6.64 20.22 -15.94
N PHE A 347 -7.02 19.61 -17.07
CA PHE A 347 -8.02 20.17 -17.97
C PHE A 347 -9.40 20.28 -17.30
N LEU A 348 -9.87 19.21 -16.66
CA LEU A 348 -11.18 19.17 -15.99
C LEU A 348 -11.27 20.19 -14.85
N VAL A 349 -10.20 20.33 -14.05
CA VAL A 349 -10.11 21.38 -13.02
C VAL A 349 -10.21 22.77 -13.64
N SER A 350 -9.56 23.01 -14.78
CA SER A 350 -9.65 24.31 -15.48
C SER A 350 -11.06 24.63 -15.99
N LYS A 351 -11.89 23.60 -16.20
CA LYS A 351 -13.30 23.74 -16.61
C LYS A 351 -14.26 23.82 -15.43
N GLN A 352 -13.76 23.59 -14.21
CA GLN A 352 -14.57 23.46 -12.99
C GLN A 352 -15.47 22.19 -13.01
N GLU A 353 -15.00 21.15 -13.69
CA GLU A 353 -15.62 19.83 -13.79
C GLU A 353 -15.04 18.90 -12.71
N LEU A 354 -15.32 19.24 -11.43
CA LEU A 354 -14.62 18.65 -10.28
C LEU A 354 -15.02 17.19 -10.02
N GLU A 355 -16.22 16.75 -10.43
CA GLU A 355 -16.62 15.36 -10.26
C GLU A 355 -15.73 14.45 -11.13
N SER A 356 -15.66 14.75 -12.42
CA SER A 356 -14.83 14.03 -13.38
C SER A 356 -13.35 14.17 -13.05
N ALA A 357 -12.90 15.36 -12.62
CA ALA A 357 -11.53 15.59 -12.18
C ALA A 357 -11.16 14.66 -11.00
N SER A 358 -12.06 14.52 -10.02
CA SER A 358 -11.83 13.65 -8.87
C SER A 358 -11.65 12.18 -9.27
N LYS A 359 -12.45 11.70 -10.23
CA LYS A 359 -12.38 10.32 -10.76
C LYS A 359 -11.07 10.09 -11.49
N ARG A 360 -10.73 10.93 -12.49
CA ARG A 360 -9.50 10.79 -13.28
C ARG A 360 -8.24 10.84 -12.42
N LEU A 361 -8.20 11.76 -11.45
CA LEU A 361 -7.07 11.86 -10.53
C LEU A 361 -7.00 10.65 -9.59
N GLY A 362 -8.15 10.15 -9.13
CA GLY A 362 -8.23 8.93 -8.33
C GLY A 362 -7.64 7.72 -9.04
N GLU A 363 -8.03 7.50 -10.29
CA GLU A 363 -7.49 6.44 -11.16
C GLU A 363 -5.96 6.56 -11.31
N ALA A 364 -5.47 7.76 -11.62
CA ALA A 364 -4.04 7.98 -11.82
C ALA A 364 -3.21 7.75 -10.54
N VAL A 365 -3.73 8.15 -9.36
CA VAL A 365 -3.09 7.88 -8.07
C VAL A 365 -3.07 6.38 -7.75
N LEU A 366 -4.17 5.69 -8.04
CA LEU A 366 -4.28 4.25 -7.82
C LEU A 366 -3.25 3.47 -8.65
N ILE A 367 -3.01 3.88 -9.89
CA ILE A 367 -2.06 3.24 -10.79
C ILE A 367 -0.62 3.64 -10.45
N GLY A 368 -0.36 4.93 -10.21
CA GLY A 368 1.00 5.48 -10.19
C GLY A 368 1.29 6.44 -9.05
N GLU A 369 0.91 6.12 -7.81
CA GLU A 369 1.16 6.96 -6.62
C GLU A 369 2.61 7.50 -6.50
N TYR A 370 3.60 6.73 -6.98
CA TYR A 370 5.02 7.08 -6.90
C TYR A 370 5.58 7.72 -8.17
N VAL A 371 4.77 7.84 -9.22
CA VAL A 371 5.15 8.44 -10.50
C VAL A 371 5.34 9.96 -10.31
N PRO A 372 6.37 10.58 -10.91
CA PRO A 372 6.67 12.00 -10.70
C PRO A 372 5.49 12.92 -10.97
N GLU A 373 4.74 12.68 -12.05
CA GLU A 373 3.59 13.47 -12.49
C GLU A 373 2.50 13.60 -11.41
N ILE A 374 2.30 12.56 -10.60
CA ILE A 374 1.37 12.57 -9.46
C ILE A 374 1.96 13.36 -8.30
N ARG A 375 3.24 13.16 -8.00
CA ARG A 375 3.88 13.75 -6.83
C ARG A 375 4.13 15.25 -6.97
N THR A 376 4.45 15.71 -8.17
CA THR A 376 4.70 17.14 -8.45
C THR A 376 3.41 17.92 -8.70
N LEU A 377 2.24 17.29 -8.58
CA LEU A 377 0.96 17.94 -8.86
C LEU A 377 0.70 19.07 -7.85
N PRO A 378 0.38 20.30 -8.31
CA PRO A 378 0.22 21.44 -7.43
C PRO A 378 -0.86 21.27 -6.37
N ARG A 379 -0.52 21.62 -5.12
CA ARG A 379 -1.43 21.47 -3.98
C ARG A 379 -2.73 22.25 -4.15
N GLU A 380 -2.67 23.44 -4.75
CA GLU A 380 -3.85 24.27 -5.00
C GLU A 380 -4.87 23.57 -5.90
N LYS A 381 -4.42 22.87 -6.96
CA LYS A 381 -5.33 22.09 -7.83
C LYS A 381 -5.93 20.91 -7.06
N LYS A 382 -5.13 20.22 -6.25
CA LYS A 382 -5.58 19.10 -5.40
C LYS A 382 -6.62 19.54 -4.36
N ARG A 383 -6.43 20.72 -3.76
CA ARG A 383 -7.32 21.35 -2.78
C ARG A 383 -8.72 21.64 -3.32
N GLN A 384 -8.86 21.97 -4.61
CA GLN A 384 -10.16 22.18 -5.24
C GLN A 384 -10.97 20.89 -5.32
N VAL A 385 -10.32 19.78 -5.71
CA VAL A 385 -10.93 18.45 -5.71
C VAL A 385 -11.28 17.99 -4.29
N LEU A 386 -10.42 18.29 -3.32
CA LEU A 386 -10.63 17.90 -1.93
C LEU A 386 -11.95 18.45 -1.39
N GLU A 387 -12.29 19.70 -1.70
CA GLU A 387 -13.56 20.29 -1.27
C GLU A 387 -14.75 19.51 -1.81
N PHE A 388 -14.73 19.17 -3.11
CA PHE A 388 -15.75 18.34 -3.73
C PHE A 388 -15.86 16.97 -3.04
N VAL A 389 -14.74 16.26 -2.85
CA VAL A 389 -14.69 14.94 -2.22
C VAL A 389 -15.27 14.98 -0.79
N GLN A 390 -14.87 15.97 0.01
CA GLN A 390 -15.37 16.16 1.38
C GLN A 390 -16.88 16.44 1.42
N LYS A 391 -17.39 17.25 0.48
CA LYS A 391 -18.82 17.57 0.40
C LYS A 391 -19.64 16.38 -0.06
N THR A 392 -19.13 15.57 -0.98
CA THR A 392 -19.77 14.30 -1.37
C THR A 392 -19.86 13.33 -0.19
N ASN A 393 -18.79 13.20 0.61
CA ASN A 393 -18.80 12.39 1.83
C ASN A 393 -19.80 12.92 2.88
N GLN A 394 -19.91 14.25 3.01
CA GLN A 394 -20.90 14.90 3.87
C GLN A 394 -22.35 14.62 3.40
N LEU A 395 -22.59 14.62 2.07
CA LEU A 395 -23.89 14.33 1.50
C LEU A 395 -24.34 12.90 1.81
N ILE A 396 -23.47 11.92 1.58
CA ILE A 396 -23.73 10.51 1.89
C ILE A 396 -24.12 10.36 3.36
N SER A 397 -23.30 10.94 4.26
CA SER A 397 -23.56 10.89 5.71
C SER A 397 -24.90 11.54 6.09
N ALA A 398 -25.26 12.66 5.46
CA ALA A 398 -26.52 13.34 5.72
C ALA A 398 -27.75 12.53 5.26
N ILE A 399 -27.64 11.84 4.12
CA ILE A 399 -28.70 10.96 3.60
C ILE A 399 -28.86 9.74 4.51
N ASP A 400 -27.77 9.11 4.94
CA ASP A 400 -27.79 7.92 5.80
C ASP A 400 -28.50 8.18 7.14
N VAL A 401 -28.30 9.35 7.74
CA VAL A 401 -28.96 9.76 8.98
C VAL A 401 -30.31 10.48 8.74
N LYS A 402 -30.78 10.52 7.49
CA LYS A 402 -32.03 11.18 7.06
C LYS A 402 -32.14 12.66 7.44
N ASP A 403 -31.00 13.36 7.50
CA ASP A 403 -30.96 14.82 7.65
C ASP A 403 -31.11 15.49 6.28
N TYR A 404 -32.33 15.46 5.76
CA TYR A 404 -32.66 15.98 4.43
C TYR A 404 -32.53 17.50 4.31
N THR A 405 -32.45 18.23 5.43
CA THR A 405 -32.12 19.66 5.48
C THR A 405 -30.64 19.91 5.20
N LEU A 406 -29.76 19.16 5.86
CA LEU A 406 -28.33 19.23 5.60
C LEU A 406 -28.01 18.70 4.19
N ALA A 407 -28.60 17.56 3.81
CA ALA A 407 -28.38 16.96 2.50
C ALA A 407 -28.70 17.95 1.37
N GLU A 408 -29.85 18.63 1.42
CA GLU A 408 -30.22 19.63 0.42
C GLU A 408 -29.21 20.80 0.34
N THR A 409 -28.74 21.27 1.50
CA THR A 409 -27.74 22.34 1.58
C THR A 409 -26.42 21.92 0.92
N VAL A 410 -26.00 20.68 1.16
CA VAL A 410 -24.76 20.13 0.58
C VAL A 410 -24.90 19.92 -0.93
N VAL A 411 -26.03 19.39 -1.41
CA VAL A 411 -26.28 19.23 -2.86
C VAL A 411 -26.22 20.59 -3.58
N LYS A 412 -26.88 21.62 -3.04
CA LYS A 412 -26.81 22.99 -3.56
C LYS A 412 -25.41 23.58 -3.54
N HIS A 413 -24.55 23.13 -2.62
CA HIS A 413 -23.15 23.55 -2.61
C HIS A 413 -22.33 22.82 -3.68
N LEU A 414 -22.51 21.51 -3.82
CA LEU A 414 -21.87 20.69 -4.85
C LEU A 414 -22.15 21.22 -6.26
N GLU A 415 -23.41 21.56 -6.54
CA GLU A 415 -23.84 22.16 -7.82
C GLU A 415 -23.18 23.52 -8.13
N LYS A 416 -22.80 24.29 -7.09
CA LYS A 416 -22.08 25.56 -7.27
C LYS A 416 -20.59 25.38 -7.57
N ILE A 417 -19.97 24.39 -6.93
CA ILE A 417 -18.51 24.20 -7.04
C ILE A 417 -18.12 23.30 -8.22
N ALA A 418 -18.98 22.39 -8.66
CA ALA A 418 -18.72 21.44 -9.72
C ALA A 418 -19.80 21.53 -10.81
N LYS A 419 -19.41 21.94 -12.03
CA LYS A 419 -20.35 22.13 -13.15
C LYS A 419 -20.90 20.84 -13.73
N ASP A 420 -20.14 19.76 -13.60
CA ASP A 420 -20.46 18.43 -14.11
C ASP A 420 -21.20 17.57 -13.09
N PHE A 421 -21.49 18.10 -11.89
CA PHE A 421 -22.22 17.39 -10.86
C PHE A 421 -23.72 17.34 -11.16
N ASP A 422 -24.26 16.11 -11.25
CA ASP A 422 -25.70 15.88 -11.44
C ASP A 422 -26.46 15.92 -10.10
N SER A 423 -27.07 17.07 -9.81
CA SER A 423 -27.89 17.29 -8.62
C SER A 423 -29.26 16.60 -8.68
N SER A 424 -29.71 16.15 -9.85
CA SER A 424 -31.10 15.70 -10.05
C SER A 424 -31.48 14.49 -9.21
N LYS A 425 -30.62 13.47 -9.16
CA LYS A 425 -30.85 12.23 -8.39
C LYS A 425 -30.90 12.48 -6.88
N PRO A 426 -29.88 13.09 -6.25
CA PRO A 426 -29.94 13.34 -4.81
C PRO A 426 -31.07 14.31 -4.45
N MET A 427 -31.32 15.36 -5.25
CA MET A 427 -32.46 16.26 -5.01
C MET A 427 -33.80 15.54 -5.08
N ALA A 428 -34.05 14.73 -6.11
CA ALA A 428 -35.31 14.00 -6.25
C ALA A 428 -35.55 13.05 -5.07
N ALA A 429 -34.52 12.35 -4.60
CA ALA A 429 -34.63 11.48 -3.42
C ALA A 429 -34.96 12.29 -2.15
N ILE A 430 -34.32 13.44 -1.96
CA ILE A 430 -34.56 14.35 -0.83
C ILE A 430 -35.99 14.89 -0.89
N GLU A 431 -36.41 15.45 -2.03
CA GLU A 431 -37.74 16.06 -2.21
C GLU A 431 -38.85 15.03 -2.06
N THR A 432 -38.70 13.84 -2.65
CA THR A 432 -39.65 12.74 -2.50
C THR A 432 -39.80 12.35 -1.03
N SER A 433 -38.68 12.20 -0.31
CA SER A 433 -38.70 11.84 1.11
C SER A 433 -39.39 12.92 1.96
N LYS A 434 -39.12 14.20 1.68
CA LYS A 434 -39.80 15.32 2.34
C LYS A 434 -41.30 15.33 2.03
N GLN A 435 -41.69 15.18 0.78
CA GLN A 435 -43.09 15.21 0.35
C GLN A 435 -43.90 14.06 0.95
N VAL A 436 -43.36 12.84 0.94
CA VAL A 436 -44.01 11.68 1.55
C VAL A 436 -44.14 11.86 3.06
N ALA A 437 -43.11 12.42 3.73
CA ALA A 437 -43.19 12.73 5.16
C ALA A 437 -44.29 13.77 5.45
N SER A 438 -44.36 14.86 4.68
CA SER A 438 -45.41 15.87 4.81
C SER A 438 -46.81 15.31 4.51
N MET A 439 -46.95 14.34 3.59
CA MET A 439 -48.23 13.63 3.37
C MET A 439 -48.66 12.83 4.59
N HIS A 440 -47.74 12.08 5.21
CA HIS A 440 -48.02 11.38 6.47
C HIS A 440 -48.42 12.35 7.58
N LEU A 441 -47.76 13.51 7.69
CA LEU A 441 -48.16 14.56 8.63
C LEU A 441 -49.55 15.14 8.33
N ALA A 442 -49.92 15.30 7.07
CA ALA A 442 -51.26 15.74 6.69
C ALA A 442 -52.34 14.71 7.06
N LYS A 443 -52.07 13.42 6.87
CA LYS A 443 -52.96 12.33 7.31
C LYS A 443 -53.08 12.30 8.83
N ALA A 444 -51.98 12.44 9.55
CA ALA A 444 -51.96 12.59 11.00
C ALA A 444 -52.81 13.79 11.45
N ARG A 445 -52.67 14.96 10.79
CA ARG A 445 -53.50 16.16 11.06
C ARG A 445 -54.99 15.85 10.95
N ASN A 446 -55.39 15.17 9.88
CA ASN A 446 -56.78 14.81 9.65
C ASN A 446 -57.29 13.79 10.67
N ALA A 447 -56.46 12.82 11.08
CA ALA A 447 -56.82 11.84 12.11
C ALA A 447 -57.01 12.48 13.48
N ALA A 448 -56.12 13.41 13.87
CA ALA A 448 -56.24 14.18 15.11
C ALA A 448 -57.56 14.98 15.16
N LEU A 449 -57.94 15.65 14.07
CA LEU A 449 -59.20 16.40 13.99
C LEU A 449 -60.45 15.52 14.12
N LYS A 450 -60.34 14.23 13.78
CA LYS A 450 -61.43 13.25 13.87
C LYS A 450 -61.43 12.45 15.19
N GLY A 451 -60.44 12.66 16.05
CA GLY A 451 -60.26 11.86 17.27
C GLY A 451 -59.80 10.41 17.02
N ASP A 452 -59.28 10.11 15.82
CA ASP A 452 -58.76 8.77 15.48
C ASP A 452 -57.30 8.65 15.93
N GLU A 453 -57.12 8.29 17.20
CA GLU A 453 -55.80 8.18 17.85
C GLU A 453 -54.91 7.10 17.23
N VAL A 454 -55.50 6.02 16.72
CA VAL A 454 -54.76 4.90 16.11
C VAL A 454 -54.12 5.34 14.79
N THR A 455 -54.91 5.94 13.91
CA THR A 455 -54.39 6.46 12.64
C THR A 455 -53.42 7.62 12.85
N LEU A 456 -53.68 8.48 13.85
CA LEU A 456 -52.77 9.55 14.23
C LEU A 456 -51.39 9.02 14.59
N GLN A 457 -51.31 8.05 15.51
CA GLN A 457 -50.05 7.49 15.97
C GLN A 457 -49.31 6.76 14.82
N ALA A 458 -50.03 6.00 14.00
CA ALA A 458 -49.45 5.26 12.88
C ALA A 458 -48.82 6.20 11.84
N GLU A 459 -49.52 7.27 11.45
CA GLU A 459 -49.04 8.19 10.42
C GLU A 459 -47.92 9.11 10.94
N LEU A 460 -47.96 9.53 12.22
CA LEU A 460 -46.83 10.24 12.85
C LEU A 460 -45.56 9.38 12.90
N THR A 461 -45.72 8.08 13.15
CA THR A 461 -44.60 7.13 13.15
C THR A 461 -43.94 7.07 11.78
N LYS A 462 -44.72 6.86 10.72
CA LYS A 462 -44.20 6.84 9.35
C LYS A 462 -43.53 8.17 8.97
N ALA A 463 -44.12 9.30 9.32
CA ALA A 463 -43.53 10.62 9.05
C ALA A 463 -42.17 10.80 9.74
N THR A 464 -42.06 10.38 10.99
CA THR A 464 -40.84 10.54 11.80
C THR A 464 -39.77 9.52 11.42
N GLU A 465 -40.13 8.29 11.05
CA GLU A 465 -39.19 7.31 10.53
C GLU A 465 -38.58 7.76 9.21
N LEU A 466 -39.38 8.41 8.36
CA LEU A 466 -38.92 8.91 7.08
C LEU A 466 -38.05 10.15 7.24
N TRP A 467 -38.48 11.14 8.02
CA TRP A 467 -37.70 12.35 8.27
C TRP A 467 -37.76 12.75 9.75
N PRO A 468 -36.84 12.23 10.59
CA PRO A 468 -36.89 12.41 12.05
C PRO A 468 -36.76 13.87 12.50
N ARG A 469 -36.07 14.68 11.72
CA ARG A 469 -35.84 16.12 11.96
C ARG A 469 -36.77 17.03 11.17
N ASN A 470 -37.92 16.53 10.73
CA ASN A 470 -38.89 17.36 10.01
C ASN A 470 -39.40 18.50 10.93
N PRO A 471 -39.21 19.79 10.59
CA PRO A 471 -39.70 20.90 11.40
C PRO A 471 -41.23 20.90 11.57
N GLU A 472 -41.98 20.32 10.62
CA GLU A 472 -43.43 20.21 10.70
C GLU A 472 -43.93 19.25 11.80
N LEU A 473 -43.07 18.34 12.29
CA LEU A 473 -43.42 17.45 13.40
C LEU A 473 -43.70 18.25 14.67
N ALA A 474 -42.87 19.25 14.97
CA ALA A 474 -43.05 20.12 16.13
C ALA A 474 -44.36 20.91 16.03
N GLU A 475 -44.68 21.45 14.86
CA GLU A 475 -45.91 22.20 14.61
C GLU A 475 -47.17 21.33 14.72
N MET A 476 -47.12 20.08 14.23
CA MET A 476 -48.23 19.14 14.38
C MET A 476 -48.44 18.76 15.84
N ALA A 477 -47.37 18.45 16.53
CA ALA A 477 -47.43 18.03 17.92
C ALA A 477 -47.92 19.16 18.84
N LYS A 478 -47.64 20.44 18.53
CA LYS A 478 -48.28 21.61 19.18
C LYS A 478 -49.81 21.62 19.05
N LYS A 479 -50.38 21.10 17.96
CA LYS A 479 -51.84 21.06 17.74
C LYS A 479 -52.51 19.87 18.42
N ILE A 480 -51.83 18.72 18.49
CA ILE A 480 -52.36 17.50 19.12
C ILE A 480 -52.56 17.67 20.62
N SER A 481 -51.66 18.39 21.27
CA SER A 481 -51.62 18.49 22.73
C SER A 481 -52.67 19.43 23.35
N GLY A 482 -53.62 19.89 22.54
CA GLY A 482 -54.94 20.30 23.04
C GLY A 482 -55.85 19.12 23.46
N ILE A 483 -55.44 17.87 23.24
CA ILE A 483 -56.24 16.63 23.47
C ILE A 483 -55.57 15.83 24.61
N GLY A 484 -56.03 16.04 25.85
CA GLY A 484 -55.18 15.99 27.06
C GLY A 484 -54.85 14.66 27.76
N ASN A 485 -55.17 13.46 27.25
CA ASN A 485 -55.00 12.22 28.05
C ASN A 485 -53.74 11.38 27.75
N LEU A 486 -53.38 11.19 26.47
CA LEU A 486 -52.15 10.47 26.08
C LEU A 486 -50.87 11.24 26.44
N GLN A 487 -51.00 12.56 26.59
CA GLN A 487 -49.90 13.48 26.85
C GLN A 487 -49.29 13.29 28.25
N ALA A 488 -50.14 13.08 29.25
CA ALA A 488 -49.70 12.94 30.64
C ALA A 488 -48.86 11.67 30.83
N GLN A 489 -49.22 10.57 30.17
CA GLN A 489 -48.48 9.31 30.28
C GLN A 489 -47.13 9.37 29.56
N ALA A 490 -47.08 9.99 28.38
CA ALA A 490 -45.81 10.19 27.66
C ALA A 490 -44.87 11.16 28.40
N ALA A 491 -45.40 12.18 29.09
CA ALA A 491 -44.62 13.08 29.92
C ALA A 491 -43.96 12.34 31.09
N LEU A 492 -44.71 11.46 31.76
CA LEU A 492 -44.17 10.62 32.83
C LEU A 492 -43.10 9.64 32.34
N ASP A 493 -43.35 8.94 31.22
CA ASP A 493 -42.37 8.01 30.64
C ASP A 493 -41.09 8.73 30.18
N PHE A 494 -41.24 9.93 29.59
CA PHE A 494 -40.09 10.76 29.21
C PHE A 494 -39.28 11.22 30.42
N ASP A 495 -39.93 11.76 31.45
CA ASP A 495 -39.25 12.21 32.66
C ASP A 495 -38.52 11.07 33.35
N GLN A 496 -39.12 9.88 33.38
CA GLN A 496 -38.51 8.68 33.92
C GLN A 496 -37.26 8.31 33.12
N LEU A 497 -37.35 8.22 31.78
CA LEU A 497 -36.19 7.88 30.95
C LEU A 497 -35.11 8.96 30.99
N LEU A 498 -35.49 10.23 31.08
CA LEU A 498 -34.55 11.35 31.19
C LEU A 498 -33.85 11.34 32.54
N GLY A 499 -34.57 11.08 33.63
CA GLY A 499 -34.01 10.93 34.98
C GLY A 499 -33.09 9.70 35.09
N GLN A 500 -33.39 8.63 34.37
CA GLN A 500 -32.52 7.46 34.23
C GLN A 500 -31.36 7.67 33.25
N LYS A 501 -31.26 8.83 32.60
CA LYS A 501 -30.32 9.15 31.51
C LYS A 501 -30.35 8.13 30.36
N ASN A 502 -31.48 7.45 30.16
CA ASN A 502 -31.65 6.45 29.11
C ASN A 502 -31.98 7.11 27.76
N HIS A 503 -31.04 7.93 27.28
CA HIS A 503 -31.17 8.70 26.05
C HIS A 503 -31.38 7.82 24.82
N ARG A 504 -30.88 6.57 24.84
CA ARG A 504 -31.11 5.59 23.78
C ARG A 504 -32.57 5.19 23.67
N GLN A 505 -33.22 4.83 24.78
CA GLN A 505 -34.66 4.52 24.73
C GLN A 505 -35.51 5.74 24.39
N ILE A 506 -35.10 6.94 24.83
CA ILE A 506 -35.74 8.19 24.38
C ILE A 506 -35.61 8.35 22.87
N PHE A 507 -34.43 8.06 22.33
CA PHE A 507 -34.19 8.11 20.89
C PHE A 507 -34.93 7.02 20.13
N GLU A 508 -35.08 5.81 20.67
CA GLU A 508 -35.90 4.74 20.08
C GLU A 508 -37.37 5.14 20.05
N LYS A 509 -37.90 5.63 21.19
CA LYS A 509 -39.27 6.15 21.34
C LYS A 509 -39.44 7.59 20.83
N ARG A 510 -38.46 8.14 20.10
CA ARG A 510 -38.43 9.56 19.70
C ARG A 510 -39.71 10.03 19.04
N VAL A 511 -40.32 9.17 18.23
CA VAL A 511 -41.61 9.43 17.56
C VAL A 511 -42.70 9.76 18.58
N THR A 512 -42.85 8.91 19.59
CA THR A 512 -43.85 9.02 20.65
C THR A 512 -43.60 10.28 21.48
N PHE A 513 -42.34 10.60 21.79
CA PHE A 513 -42.04 11.79 22.58
C PHE A 513 -42.16 13.08 21.78
N ILE A 514 -41.76 13.10 20.51
CA ILE A 514 -41.94 14.25 19.62
C ILE A 514 -43.43 14.57 19.48
N SER A 515 -44.28 13.55 19.31
CA SER A 515 -45.72 13.73 19.14
C SER A 515 -46.44 14.17 20.42
N MET A 516 -46.09 13.55 21.55
CA MET A 516 -46.82 13.76 22.81
C MET A 516 -46.26 14.89 23.67
N LEU A 517 -45.00 15.34 23.51
CA LEU A 517 -44.41 16.36 24.39
C LEU A 517 -44.31 17.76 23.79
N ALA A 518 -44.80 17.99 22.57
CA ALA A 518 -44.45 19.23 21.87
C ALA A 518 -45.05 20.53 22.40
N LEU A 519 -46.16 20.51 23.15
CA LEU A 519 -46.62 21.72 23.87
C LEU A 519 -45.92 21.93 25.22
N ASP A 520 -45.24 20.91 25.73
CA ASP A 520 -44.40 21.08 26.89
C ASP A 520 -43.08 21.69 26.46
N THR A 521 -43.02 23.03 26.47
CA THR A 521 -41.82 23.77 26.03
C THR A 521 -40.56 23.38 26.79
N VAL A 522 -40.68 22.89 28.03
CA VAL A 522 -39.54 22.45 28.84
C VAL A 522 -39.09 21.07 28.38
N ARG A 523 -39.99 20.08 28.37
CA ARG A 523 -39.67 18.69 27.99
C ARG A 523 -39.34 18.57 26.51
N SER A 524 -39.98 19.35 25.65
CA SER A 524 -39.68 19.41 24.21
C SER A 524 -38.25 19.90 23.97
N LYS A 525 -37.81 20.95 24.69
CA LYS A 525 -36.43 21.44 24.59
C LYS A 525 -35.42 20.44 25.14
N GLN A 526 -35.77 19.72 26.21
CA GLN A 526 -34.95 18.62 26.74
C GLN A 526 -34.85 17.47 25.73
N LEU A 527 -35.98 17.06 25.14
CA LEU A 527 -36.05 16.03 24.10
C LEU A 527 -35.21 16.42 22.89
N GLU A 528 -35.33 17.65 22.39
CA GLU A 528 -34.51 18.15 21.29
C GLU A 528 -33.01 18.05 21.60
N GLY A 529 -32.63 18.42 22.83
CA GLY A 529 -31.26 18.23 23.33
C GLY A 529 -30.82 16.77 23.30
N VAL A 530 -31.65 15.85 23.79
CA VAL A 530 -31.37 14.40 23.77
C VAL A 530 -31.26 13.88 22.34
N LEU A 531 -32.16 14.25 21.44
CA LEU A 531 -32.15 13.81 20.04
C LEU A 531 -30.93 14.35 19.29
N LYS A 532 -30.54 15.60 19.55
CA LYS A 532 -29.33 16.19 18.99
C LYS A 532 -28.08 15.46 19.46
N ASN A 533 -27.98 15.19 20.77
CA ASN A 533 -26.88 14.45 21.36
C ASN A 533 -26.80 13.03 20.79
N MET A 534 -27.94 12.32 20.71
CA MET A 534 -28.00 10.98 20.14
C MET A 534 -27.68 10.95 18.65
N GLN A 535 -28.03 11.99 17.89
CA GLN A 535 -27.60 12.11 16.50
C GLN A 535 -26.09 12.28 16.37
N THR A 536 -25.46 13.10 17.22
CA THR A 536 -24.00 13.22 17.29
C THR A 536 -23.36 11.86 17.56
N ILE A 537 -23.91 11.11 18.55
CA ILE A 537 -23.46 9.77 18.92
C ILE A 537 -23.57 8.78 17.74
N GLU A 538 -24.75 8.66 17.13
CA GLU A 538 -24.95 7.67 16.05
C GLU A 538 -24.20 8.05 14.76
N THR A 539 -23.96 9.34 14.50
CA THR A 539 -23.10 9.80 13.39
C THR A 539 -21.64 9.41 13.62
N ALA A 540 -21.14 9.61 14.84
CA ALA A 540 -19.79 9.18 15.21
C ALA A 540 -19.66 7.65 15.16
N LEU A 541 -20.66 6.90 15.65
CA LEU A 541 -20.70 5.44 15.57
C LEU A 541 -20.75 4.92 14.13
N GLY A 542 -21.55 5.53 13.26
CA GLY A 542 -21.59 5.21 11.83
C GLY A 542 -20.25 5.47 11.16
N THR A 543 -19.65 6.62 11.47
CA THR A 543 -18.30 6.98 11.01
C THR A 543 -17.28 5.95 11.50
N ALA A 544 -17.32 5.55 12.76
CA ALA A 544 -16.41 4.58 13.36
C ALA A 544 -16.57 3.19 12.74
N SER A 545 -17.81 2.72 12.60
CA SER A 545 -18.14 1.42 11.99
C SER A 545 -17.59 1.35 10.57
N ALA A 546 -17.84 2.38 9.77
CA ALA A 546 -17.31 2.44 8.42
C ALA A 546 -15.77 2.52 8.40
N MET A 547 -15.08 3.05 9.43
CA MET A 547 -13.59 3.10 9.47
C MET A 547 -13.05 1.73 9.87
N ALA A 548 -13.73 1.06 10.80
CA ALA A 548 -13.41 -0.27 11.27
C ALA A 548 -13.54 -1.33 10.17
N VAL A 549 -14.51 -1.20 9.26
CA VAL A 549 -14.64 -2.09 8.07
C VAL A 549 -13.40 -2.03 7.18
N GLN A 550 -12.70 -0.89 7.12
CA GLN A 550 -11.41 -0.77 6.39
C GLN A 550 -10.19 -1.07 7.24
N ALA A 551 -10.36 -1.68 8.41
CA ALA A 551 -9.30 -1.88 9.39
C ALA A 551 -8.56 -0.60 9.81
N ASN A 552 -9.13 0.60 9.57
CA ASN A 552 -8.63 1.85 10.11
C ASN A 552 -9.13 2.01 11.54
N TYR A 553 -8.59 1.19 12.44
CA TYR A 553 -9.03 1.16 13.83
C TYR A 553 -8.60 2.41 14.60
N ALA A 554 -7.47 3.03 14.25
CA ALA A 554 -7.02 4.27 14.88
C ALA A 554 -7.97 5.44 14.58
N GLY A 555 -8.32 5.65 13.30
CA GLY A 555 -9.31 6.66 12.94
C GLY A 555 -10.72 6.32 13.45
N ALA A 556 -11.12 5.05 13.41
CA ALA A 556 -12.39 4.61 13.98
C ALA A 556 -12.45 4.97 15.47
N TRP A 557 -11.38 4.66 16.21
CA TRP A 557 -11.27 4.97 17.61
C TRP A 557 -11.32 6.48 17.84
N GLU A 558 -10.57 7.30 17.09
CA GLU A 558 -10.62 8.76 17.23
C GLU A 558 -12.02 9.34 17.01
N SER A 559 -12.75 8.82 16.02
CA SER A 559 -14.11 9.31 15.73
C SER A 559 -15.08 9.12 16.89
N VAL A 560 -14.88 8.07 17.69
CA VAL A 560 -15.64 7.80 18.92
C VAL A 560 -15.04 8.54 20.11
N GLU A 561 -13.70 8.57 20.24
CA GLU A 561 -12.98 9.20 21.34
C GLU A 561 -13.30 10.69 21.46
N LYS A 562 -13.41 11.40 20.33
CA LYS A 562 -13.72 12.84 20.28
C LYS A 562 -14.97 13.19 21.06
N ILE A 563 -15.97 12.33 21.04
CA ILE A 563 -17.26 12.58 21.68
C ILE A 563 -17.46 11.73 22.95
N ALA A 564 -16.60 10.74 23.21
CA ALA A 564 -16.73 9.84 24.35
C ALA A 564 -16.68 10.57 25.69
N GLY A 565 -15.89 11.64 25.79
CA GLY A 565 -15.84 12.48 26.99
C GLY A 565 -17.11 13.31 27.21
N GLU A 566 -17.82 13.65 26.15
CA GLU A 566 -19.08 14.41 26.21
C GLU A 566 -20.29 13.52 26.55
N TYR A 567 -20.20 12.23 26.20
CA TYR A 567 -21.28 11.24 26.38
C TYR A 567 -20.82 9.98 27.13
N PRO A 568 -20.33 10.09 28.37
CA PRO A 568 -19.78 8.96 29.13
C PRO A 568 -20.84 7.91 29.50
N ASP A 569 -22.11 8.32 29.56
CA ASP A 569 -23.22 7.47 29.97
C ASP A 569 -23.79 6.62 28.81
N ASP A 570 -23.33 6.80 27.56
CA ASP A 570 -23.80 5.99 26.42
C ASP A 570 -23.07 4.64 26.34
N THR A 571 -23.83 3.57 26.52
CA THR A 571 -23.28 2.20 26.62
C THR A 571 -22.69 1.69 25.32
N LYS A 572 -23.36 1.89 24.17
CA LYS A 572 -22.86 1.43 22.87
C LYS A 572 -21.64 2.24 22.42
N LEU A 573 -21.61 3.56 22.67
CA LEU A 573 -20.44 4.41 22.43
C LEU A 573 -19.24 3.90 23.23
N SER A 574 -19.44 3.64 24.52
CA SER A 574 -18.40 3.11 25.42
C SER A 574 -17.91 1.72 25.00
N GLN A 575 -18.83 0.82 24.61
CA GLN A 575 -18.48 -0.51 24.10
C GLN A 575 -17.68 -0.42 22.80
N THR A 576 -18.18 0.36 21.83
CA THR A 576 -17.50 0.55 20.54
C THR A 576 -16.12 1.14 20.74
N ARG A 577 -15.98 2.13 21.63
CA ARG A 577 -14.69 2.71 22.03
C ARG A 577 -13.76 1.65 22.62
N ALA A 578 -14.25 0.81 23.52
CA ALA A 578 -13.45 -0.24 24.17
C ALA A 578 -12.96 -1.28 23.14
N ASP A 579 -13.85 -1.76 22.27
CA ASP A 579 -13.51 -2.70 21.20
C ASP A 579 -12.45 -2.12 20.26
N LEU A 580 -12.63 -0.85 19.88
CA LEU A 580 -11.69 -0.13 19.03
C LEU A 580 -10.36 0.15 19.75
N THR A 581 -10.37 0.32 21.07
CA THR A 581 -9.15 0.47 21.87
C THR A 581 -8.29 -0.78 21.79
N VAL A 582 -8.92 -1.96 21.84
CA VAL A 582 -8.20 -3.24 21.68
C VAL A 582 -7.62 -3.35 20.26
N LYS A 583 -8.42 -3.05 19.25
CA LYS A 583 -8.02 -3.14 17.83
C LYS A 583 -7.00 -2.08 17.41
N ALA A 584 -6.98 -0.92 18.07
CA ALA A 584 -6.05 0.19 17.84
C ALA A 584 -5.02 0.36 18.97
N SER A 585 -4.72 -0.71 19.71
CA SER A 585 -3.97 -0.68 20.97
C SER A 585 -2.63 0.08 20.90
N ASP A 586 -1.86 -0.10 19.83
CA ASP A 586 -0.58 0.60 19.67
C ASP A 586 -0.74 2.12 19.53
N PHE A 587 -1.73 2.55 18.75
CA PHE A 587 -2.03 3.97 18.57
C PHE A 587 -2.53 4.59 19.87
N VAL A 588 -3.53 3.95 20.51
CA VAL A 588 -4.14 4.45 21.73
C VAL A 588 -3.13 4.53 22.87
N ARG A 589 -2.33 3.48 23.08
CA ARG A 589 -1.25 3.47 24.09
C ARG A 589 -0.26 4.60 23.87
N THR A 590 0.12 4.85 22.61
CA THR A 590 1.08 5.92 22.29
C THR A 590 0.47 7.30 22.53
N LEU A 591 -0.80 7.49 22.17
CA LEU A 591 -1.49 8.76 22.39
C LEU A 591 -1.69 9.05 23.88
N GLN A 592 -2.10 8.04 24.66
CA GLN A 592 -2.26 8.17 26.12
C GLN A 592 -0.93 8.45 26.82
N GLY A 593 0.16 7.78 26.40
CA GLY A 593 1.49 8.08 26.92
C GLY A 593 1.93 9.52 26.61
N ALA A 594 1.59 10.05 25.42
CA ALA A 594 1.84 11.45 25.09
C ALA A 594 1.09 12.42 26.02
N GLN A 595 -0.20 12.14 26.26
CA GLN A 595 -1.04 12.93 27.17
C GLN A 595 -0.53 12.89 28.62
N GLU A 596 -0.05 11.75 29.11
CA GLU A 596 0.53 11.63 30.46
C GLU A 596 1.82 12.43 30.61
N LEU A 597 2.69 12.41 29.60
CA LEU A 597 3.93 13.18 29.59
C LEU A 597 3.65 14.68 29.50
N GLU A 598 2.65 15.10 28.71
CA GLU A 598 2.16 16.48 28.69
C GLU A 598 1.63 16.91 30.06
N LYS A 599 0.83 16.06 30.74
CA LYS A 599 0.31 16.34 32.10
C LYS A 599 1.40 16.46 33.17
N LYS A 600 2.55 15.79 32.98
CA LYS A 600 3.73 15.88 33.86
C LYS A 600 4.65 17.07 33.50
N ASP A 601 4.20 17.96 32.61
CA ASP A 601 4.98 19.06 32.02
C ASP A 601 6.31 18.61 31.40
N GLN A 602 6.41 17.35 30.97
CA GLN A 602 7.55 16.83 30.23
C GLN A 602 7.38 17.15 28.74
N VAL A 603 7.42 18.45 28.42
CA VAL A 603 7.08 19.01 27.11
C VAL A 603 7.84 18.32 25.95
N GLY A 604 9.15 18.09 26.09
CA GLY A 604 9.95 17.42 25.06
C GLY A 604 9.57 15.96 24.83
N SER A 605 9.40 15.20 25.91
CA SER A 605 8.99 13.80 25.87
C SER A 605 7.55 13.66 25.33
N GLY A 606 6.63 14.51 25.78
CA GLY A 606 5.25 14.56 25.30
C GLY A 606 5.18 14.84 23.80
N LEU A 607 5.97 15.80 23.30
CA LEU A 607 6.04 16.12 21.87
C LEU A 607 6.52 14.91 21.05
N ALA A 608 7.58 14.23 21.51
CA ALA A 608 8.09 13.04 20.85
C ALA A 608 7.04 11.91 20.77
N TRP A 609 6.25 11.74 21.82
CA TRP A 609 5.18 10.74 21.85
C TRP A 609 3.98 11.14 20.99
N TYR A 610 3.61 12.43 20.91
CA TYR A 610 2.59 12.89 19.97
C TYR A 610 3.04 12.72 18.52
N LEU A 611 4.31 13.00 18.19
CA LEU A 611 4.87 12.71 16.87
C LEU A 611 4.89 11.20 16.57
N LYS A 612 5.12 10.36 17.59
CA LYS A 612 5.01 8.90 17.45
C LYS A 612 3.55 8.46 17.22
N ALA A 613 2.58 9.06 17.90
CA ALA A 613 1.15 8.81 17.64
C ALA A 613 0.75 9.24 16.23
N GLN A 614 1.23 10.41 15.78
CA GLN A 614 1.04 10.88 14.40
C GLN A 614 1.72 9.95 13.38
N LYS A 615 2.84 9.31 13.73
CA LYS A 615 3.45 8.28 12.88
C LYS A 615 2.56 7.04 12.74
N LEU A 616 1.88 6.64 13.81
CA LEU A 616 0.95 5.49 13.82
C LEU A 616 -0.36 5.81 13.09
N TYR A 617 -0.88 7.03 13.23
CA TYR A 617 -2.03 7.52 12.48
C TYR A 617 -1.78 8.98 12.02
N PRO A 618 -1.30 9.20 10.77
CA PRO A 618 -0.93 10.54 10.28
C PRO A 618 -2.08 11.54 10.20
N GLN A 619 -3.31 11.04 10.09
CA GLN A 619 -4.51 11.88 10.07
C GLN A 619 -5.08 12.15 11.46
N SER A 620 -4.39 11.72 12.52
CA SER A 620 -4.79 11.94 13.90
C SER A 620 -4.95 13.43 14.21
N ASP A 621 -6.15 13.83 14.59
CA ASP A 621 -6.38 15.19 15.07
C ASP A 621 -5.85 15.34 16.50
N PHE A 622 -5.98 14.32 17.34
CA PHE A 622 -5.45 14.36 18.71
C PHE A 622 -3.92 14.49 18.75
N ALA A 623 -3.21 13.85 17.83
CA ALA A 623 -1.76 13.96 17.75
C ALA A 623 -1.33 15.33 17.23
N LYS A 624 -2.00 15.86 16.19
CA LYS A 624 -1.74 17.22 15.68
C LYS A 624 -1.98 18.28 16.75
N ASP A 625 -3.13 18.22 17.43
CA ASP A 625 -3.47 19.17 18.49
C ASP A 625 -2.47 19.10 19.65
N GLY A 626 -2.01 17.89 20.01
CA GLY A 626 -0.97 17.69 21.02
C GLY A 626 0.39 18.28 20.62
N VAL A 627 0.81 18.05 19.37
CA VAL A 627 2.02 18.68 18.80
C VAL A 627 1.89 20.20 18.87
N ASP A 628 0.79 20.77 18.39
CA ASP A 628 0.59 22.22 18.33
C ASP A 628 0.60 22.86 19.73
N ARG A 629 -0.02 22.22 20.73
CA ARG A 629 0.00 22.71 22.12
C ARG A 629 1.42 22.73 22.69
N LEU A 630 2.16 21.65 22.53
CA LEU A 630 3.51 21.54 23.10
C LEU A 630 4.51 22.41 22.35
N VAL A 631 4.39 22.53 21.03
CA VAL A 631 5.22 23.46 20.24
C VAL A 631 5.00 24.91 20.68
N LYS A 632 3.76 25.34 20.95
CA LYS A 632 3.47 26.68 21.49
C LYS A 632 4.08 26.93 22.87
N LYS A 633 4.22 25.89 23.71
CA LYS A 633 4.93 26.00 25.00
C LYS A 633 6.45 26.15 24.82
N ILE A 634 7.02 25.54 23.77
CA ILE A 634 8.47 25.61 23.47
C ILE A 634 8.82 26.90 22.72
N LEU A 635 7.94 27.33 21.82
CA LEU A 635 8.06 28.50 20.95
C LEU A 635 6.83 29.40 21.12
N PRO A 636 6.68 30.12 22.24
CA PRO A 636 5.63 31.12 22.39
C PRO A 636 5.79 32.18 21.29
N GLN A 637 4.71 32.49 20.56
CA GLN A 637 4.72 33.60 19.61
C GLN A 637 5.01 34.90 20.38
N GLU A 638 5.98 35.69 19.90
CA GLU A 638 6.25 37.04 20.40
C GLU A 638 5.05 37.98 20.23
#